data_AF-A0AAD0HXZ5-F1
#
_entry.id   AF-A0AAD0HXZ5-F1
#
_cell.length_a   1.000
_cell.length_b   1.000
_cell.length_c   1.000
_cell.angle_alpha   90.00
_cell.angle_beta   90.00
_cell.angle_gamma   90.00
#
_symmetry.space_group_name_H-M   'P 1'
#
loop_
_entity.id
_entity.type
_entity.pdbx_description
1 polymer ?
#
loop_
_entity_poly.entity_id
_entity_poly.type
_entity_poly.pdbx_seq_one_letter_code
_entity_poly.pdbx_strand_id
1 'polypeptide(L)'
;MNRRFTLIVAGEPEQRTGGYIYDAQIVTALREQGYSMNVVGLSGRFPDADDTAAQALVATLESLPEGARVIIDGLAMGALPEVVGDHGHRLDITALLHHPLGDEQGLTSEEQEYFHRSELAGLASVARVIVTSQFTARRLNELARQYERPISAPISVVEPGVVAAPISPAAEPNEPIRLLCVATLTPRKGQDILVKALAGVSASNWQCDCYGGARDAEFTRSVQQLIDEYGLSGRVVLHGECDAVTLETAYQSAHALVLPSWYEGYGMVVTEALAHGLPVITTTGGALRDTLPSGAGLSVEPGDIDALQVALQRFCHCTELRSELRAGAAVARDSLNDWQAAGVSFAEALTPLSPALAQELAAGSQFQADWLALRESVDVTGRSQKLAQAAASWLATHSNSNSNSKEECTAYIADLGCGRGSNMQFLAPLFSGKQHWMLFDHDAGLLREARQRVLKLRDAREQPISVESHCVSLATLVHPALENAHLVTASALLDLVSREWIDELVSHCVKHRQGLLVAMSVTGEWYFTDLQFGPLDSDEDRWLLDLFKTHQQRDKGLGNALGGNAHGELAHAFKQQGYRVSEADTPWQLKASDPAVRPLMHALISGWAAAAVEQAPGAATRIDQWRDGRQRSVNEGSVGIWVGHRDLLALPAVEA
;
A
#
# COMPACT_ATOMS: atom_id res chain seq x y z
N MET A 1 -15.09 20.07 -16.31
CA MET A 1 -14.71 20.45 -14.93
C MET A 1 -13.66 21.54 -14.97
N ASN A 2 -13.73 22.51 -14.05
CA ASN A 2 -12.71 23.55 -13.92
C ASN A 2 -11.40 22.90 -13.43
N ARG A 3 -10.35 22.90 -14.27
CA ARG A 3 -9.04 22.29 -13.98
C ARG A 3 -8.06 23.28 -13.33
N ARG A 4 -8.58 24.34 -12.70
CA ARG A 4 -7.79 25.36 -12.03
C ARG A 4 -7.75 25.10 -10.52
N PHE A 5 -6.56 25.02 -9.96
CA PHE A 5 -6.31 24.83 -8.53
C PHE A 5 -5.30 25.85 -8.01
N THR A 6 -5.44 26.21 -6.73
CA THR A 6 -4.41 26.92 -5.98
C THR A 6 -3.82 25.97 -4.95
N LEU A 7 -2.52 25.72 -5.01
CA LEU A 7 -1.75 25.03 -3.97
C LEU A 7 -1.18 26.09 -3.01
N ILE A 8 -1.44 25.93 -1.72
CA ILE A 8 -0.95 26.80 -0.65
C ILE A 8 0.04 26.00 0.19
N VAL A 9 1.25 26.52 0.34
CA VAL A 9 2.34 25.92 1.13
C VAL A 9 2.82 26.89 2.21
N ALA A 10 3.31 26.37 3.33
CA ALA A 10 3.97 27.19 4.34
C ALA A 10 5.32 27.73 3.79
N GLY A 11 5.64 29.00 3.95
CA GLY A 11 6.93 29.56 3.51
C GLY A 11 7.12 29.59 1.98
N GLU A 12 8.39 29.69 1.55
CA GLU A 12 8.76 29.80 0.13
C GLU A 12 8.55 28.46 -0.62
N PRO A 13 7.85 28.43 -1.77
CA PRO A 13 7.60 27.20 -2.52
C PRO A 13 8.85 26.51 -3.07
N GLU A 14 9.93 27.25 -3.32
CA GLU A 14 11.17 26.73 -3.92
C GLU A 14 12.13 26.07 -2.91
N GLN A 15 11.68 25.83 -1.68
CA GLN A 15 12.50 25.15 -0.67
C GLN A 15 12.89 23.74 -1.11
N ARG A 16 14.15 23.37 -0.89
CA ARG A 16 14.70 22.05 -1.25
C ARG A 16 14.58 21.07 -0.09
N THR A 17 13.35 20.74 0.29
CA THR A 17 13.07 19.66 1.24
C THR A 17 12.09 18.67 0.62
N GLY A 18 11.97 17.47 1.20
CA GLY A 18 11.19 16.38 0.59
C GLY A 18 9.75 16.75 0.23
N GLY A 19 9.02 17.42 1.13
CA GLY A 19 7.63 17.83 0.88
C GLY A 19 7.49 18.83 -0.27
N TYR A 20 8.31 19.87 -0.28
CA TYR A 20 8.30 20.90 -1.33
C TYR A 20 8.78 20.35 -2.68
N ILE A 21 9.71 19.40 -2.69
CA ILE A 21 10.11 18.69 -3.91
C ILE A 21 8.92 17.86 -4.43
N TYR A 22 8.21 17.14 -3.56
CA TYR A 22 6.99 16.43 -3.95
C TYR A 22 5.95 17.38 -4.56
N ASP A 23 5.66 18.50 -3.89
CA ASP A 23 4.71 19.50 -4.34
C ASP A 23 5.08 20.06 -5.72
N ALA A 24 6.35 20.43 -5.91
CA ALA A 24 6.84 20.94 -7.18
C ALA A 24 6.72 19.91 -8.31
N GLN A 25 6.99 18.63 -8.03
CA GLN A 25 6.89 17.56 -9.00
C GLN A 25 5.43 17.23 -9.36
N ILE A 26 4.53 17.19 -8.37
CA ILE A 26 3.09 17.02 -8.61
C ILE A 26 2.55 18.20 -9.41
N VAL A 27 2.91 19.43 -9.07
CA VAL A 27 2.51 20.64 -9.83
C VAL A 27 2.98 20.55 -11.27
N THR A 28 4.20 20.07 -11.50
CA THR A 28 4.75 19.86 -12.86
C THR A 28 3.95 18.80 -13.61
N ALA A 29 3.74 17.62 -13.02
CA ALA A 29 2.99 16.53 -13.64
C ALA A 29 1.52 16.91 -13.93
N LEU A 30 0.87 17.67 -13.05
CA LEU A 30 -0.49 18.19 -13.27
C LEU A 30 -0.52 19.22 -14.41
N ARG A 31 0.47 20.13 -14.49
CA ARG A 31 0.58 21.10 -15.60
C ARG A 31 0.75 20.38 -16.94
N GLU A 32 1.57 19.34 -17.00
CA GLU A 32 1.75 18.49 -18.19
C GLU A 32 0.43 17.81 -18.61
N GLN A 33 -0.45 17.49 -17.66
CA GLN A 33 -1.80 16.95 -17.91
C GLN A 33 -2.85 18.03 -18.23
N GLY A 34 -2.44 19.30 -18.34
CA GLY A 34 -3.32 20.42 -18.69
C GLY A 34 -4.09 21.03 -17.53
N TYR A 35 -3.67 20.82 -16.28
CA TYR A 35 -4.19 21.55 -15.12
C TYR A 35 -3.54 22.94 -14.99
N SER A 36 -4.31 23.92 -14.53
CA SER A 36 -3.83 25.26 -14.20
C SER A 36 -3.52 25.33 -12.71
N MET A 37 -2.24 25.23 -12.35
CA MET A 37 -1.77 25.24 -10.97
C MET A 37 -1.15 26.60 -10.61
N ASN A 38 -1.79 27.32 -9.68
CA ASN A 38 -1.21 28.47 -9.00
C ASN A 38 -0.59 27.98 -7.67
N VAL A 39 0.63 28.40 -7.34
CA VAL A 39 1.31 28.00 -6.09
C VAL A 39 1.55 29.26 -5.27
N VAL A 40 1.13 29.25 -4.01
CA VAL A 40 1.22 30.39 -3.09
C VAL A 40 1.98 29.95 -1.84
N GLY A 41 3.08 30.64 -1.56
CA GLY A 41 3.82 30.50 -0.31
C GLY A 41 3.31 31.47 0.75
N LEU A 42 3.11 30.98 1.98
CA LEU A 42 2.65 31.80 3.10
C LEU A 42 3.83 32.37 3.88
N SER A 43 3.83 33.67 4.14
CA SER A 43 4.75 34.29 5.09
C SER A 43 4.41 33.91 6.53
N GLY A 44 5.38 34.02 7.44
CA GLY A 44 5.19 33.73 8.87
C GLY A 44 5.91 32.45 9.29
N ARG A 45 5.70 32.04 10.54
CA ARG A 45 6.29 30.82 11.11
C ARG A 45 5.30 29.67 11.05
N PHE A 46 5.79 28.45 10.83
CA PHE A 46 5.03 27.20 10.88
C PHE A 46 5.94 26.10 11.46
N PRO A 47 5.41 25.01 12.06
CA PRO A 47 3.99 24.73 12.34
C PRO A 47 3.44 25.42 13.60
N ASP A 48 4.29 26.00 14.44
CA ASP A 48 3.88 26.94 15.49
C ASP A 48 3.55 28.29 14.85
N ALA A 49 2.32 28.40 14.34
CA ALA A 49 1.85 29.54 13.55
C ALA A 49 1.84 30.83 14.36
N ASP A 50 2.49 31.86 13.82
CA ASP A 50 2.41 33.23 14.35
C ASP A 50 1.28 34.03 13.71
N ASP A 51 1.03 35.24 14.22
CA ASP A 51 -0.01 36.13 13.69
C ASP A 51 0.20 36.45 12.19
N THR A 52 1.46 36.46 11.73
CA THR A 52 1.81 36.69 10.33
C THR A 52 1.34 35.52 9.46
N ALA A 53 1.59 34.28 9.89
CA ALA A 53 1.11 33.06 9.25
C ALA A 53 -0.42 33.02 9.17
N ALA A 54 -1.11 33.32 10.29
CA ALA A 54 -2.56 33.39 10.35
C ALA A 54 -3.12 34.42 9.35
N GLN A 55 -2.60 35.65 9.35
CA GLN A 55 -3.03 36.71 8.44
C GLN A 55 -2.75 36.38 6.98
N ALA A 56 -1.60 35.75 6.68
CA ALA A 56 -1.25 35.34 5.33
C ALA A 56 -2.22 34.29 4.78
N LEU A 57 -2.57 33.28 5.59
CA LEU A 57 -3.52 32.25 5.19
C LEU A 57 -4.93 32.83 5.00
N VAL A 58 -5.40 33.66 5.93
CA VAL A 58 -6.71 34.36 5.83
C VAL A 58 -6.76 35.18 4.54
N ALA A 59 -5.80 36.08 4.31
CA ALA A 59 -5.79 36.95 3.15
C ALA A 59 -5.74 36.17 1.83
N THR A 60 -4.95 35.08 1.81
CA THR A 60 -4.86 34.20 0.64
C THR A 60 -6.20 33.54 0.35
N LEU A 61 -6.81 32.92 1.36
CA LEU A 61 -8.09 32.25 1.17
C LEU A 61 -9.19 33.25 0.81
N GLU A 62 -9.35 34.36 1.54
CA GLU A 62 -10.36 35.42 1.26
C GLU A 62 -10.30 35.96 -0.16
N SER A 63 -9.11 36.04 -0.76
CA SER A 63 -8.94 36.51 -2.15
C SER A 63 -9.52 35.55 -3.21
N LEU A 64 -9.75 34.28 -2.86
CA LEU A 64 -10.24 33.26 -3.78
C LEU A 64 -11.77 33.34 -3.94
N PRO A 65 -12.30 33.18 -5.16
CA PRO A 65 -13.75 33.22 -5.40
C PRO A 65 -14.46 31.99 -4.81
N GLU A 66 -15.78 32.09 -4.64
CA GLU A 66 -16.64 30.98 -4.23
C GLU A 66 -16.51 29.77 -5.18
N GLY A 67 -16.42 28.57 -4.62
CA GLY A 67 -16.19 27.32 -5.33
C GLY A 67 -14.76 27.16 -5.88
N ALA A 68 -13.81 28.02 -5.51
CA ALA A 68 -12.41 27.81 -5.89
C ALA A 68 -11.88 26.51 -5.28
N ARG A 69 -11.07 25.78 -6.08
CA ARG A 69 -10.47 24.51 -5.69
C ARG A 69 -9.08 24.77 -5.13
N VAL A 70 -8.85 24.36 -3.90
CA VAL A 70 -7.65 24.72 -3.14
C VAL A 70 -7.03 23.45 -2.58
N ILE A 71 -5.72 23.33 -2.71
CA ILE A 71 -4.92 22.32 -2.04
C ILE A 71 -4.13 23.06 -0.97
N ILE A 72 -4.22 22.62 0.29
CA ILE A 72 -3.46 23.23 1.39
C ILE A 72 -2.54 22.16 1.96
N ASP A 73 -1.25 22.46 1.99
CA ASP A 73 -0.23 21.62 2.62
C ASP A 73 -0.50 21.47 4.13
N GLY A 74 -0.15 20.31 4.68
CA GLY A 74 -0.39 19.91 6.06
C GLY A 74 0.30 20.82 7.07
N LEU A 75 1.46 21.41 6.73
CA LEU A 75 2.13 22.37 7.63
C LEU A 75 1.30 23.64 7.82
N ALA A 76 0.65 24.12 6.77
CA ALA A 76 -0.19 25.31 6.82
C ALA A 76 -1.58 24.99 7.41
N MET A 77 -2.20 23.91 6.95
CA MET A 77 -3.56 23.52 7.34
C MET A 77 -3.62 23.05 8.80
N GLY A 78 -2.69 22.18 9.21
CA GLY A 78 -2.69 21.60 10.54
C GLY A 78 -2.33 22.61 11.63
N ALA A 79 -1.67 23.71 11.28
CA ALA A 79 -1.31 24.77 12.21
C ALA A 79 -2.45 25.78 12.47
N LEU A 80 -3.38 25.93 11.53
CA LEU A 80 -4.43 26.97 11.55
C LEU A 80 -5.81 26.39 11.17
N PRO A 81 -6.32 25.39 11.90
CA PRO A 81 -7.54 24.69 11.52
C PRO A 81 -8.80 25.56 11.54
N GLU A 82 -8.86 26.58 12.39
CA GLU A 82 -9.96 27.55 12.45
C GLU A 82 -10.08 28.38 11.17
N VAL A 83 -8.95 28.84 10.63
CA VAL A 83 -8.91 29.61 9.37
C VAL A 83 -9.40 28.75 8.20
N VAL A 84 -9.04 27.46 8.19
CA VAL A 84 -9.50 26.51 7.17
C VAL A 84 -11.01 26.23 7.34
N GLY A 85 -11.47 26.06 8.58
CA GLY A 85 -12.88 25.87 8.94
C GLY A 85 -13.80 27.00 8.46
N ASP A 86 -13.36 28.25 8.63
CA ASP A 86 -14.11 29.45 8.22
C ASP A 86 -14.29 29.55 6.70
N HIS A 87 -13.56 28.76 5.91
CA HIS A 87 -13.64 28.78 4.45
C HIS A 87 -14.09 27.45 3.82
N GLY A 88 -14.19 26.37 4.59
CA GLY A 88 -14.61 25.05 4.08
C GLY A 88 -16.02 25.04 3.45
N HIS A 89 -16.91 25.95 3.87
CA HIS A 89 -18.27 26.06 3.32
C HIS A 89 -18.33 26.71 1.93
N ARG A 90 -17.30 27.48 1.53
CA ARG A 90 -17.28 28.23 0.27
C ARG A 90 -16.21 27.75 -0.70
N LEU A 91 -15.20 27.00 -0.24
CA LEU A 91 -14.07 26.52 -1.05
C LEU A 91 -14.10 24.98 -1.15
N ASP A 92 -13.65 24.43 -2.29
CA ASP A 92 -13.40 22.99 -2.45
C ASP A 92 -11.97 22.69 -1.99
N ILE A 93 -11.80 22.46 -0.68
CA ILE A 93 -10.50 22.31 -0.04
C ILE A 93 -10.07 20.83 -0.03
N THR A 94 -8.87 20.56 -0.54
CA THR A 94 -8.14 19.30 -0.39
C THR A 94 -6.96 19.52 0.57
N ALA A 95 -6.86 18.72 1.62
CA ALA A 95 -5.67 18.67 2.46
C ALA A 95 -4.60 17.79 1.80
N LEU A 96 -3.34 18.23 1.81
CA LEU A 96 -2.18 17.43 1.38
C LEU A 96 -1.23 17.22 2.57
N LEU A 97 -1.13 16.00 3.10
CA LEU A 97 -0.31 15.72 4.28
C LEU A 97 0.87 14.82 3.91
N HIS A 98 2.08 15.29 4.21
CA HIS A 98 3.29 14.48 4.11
C HIS A 98 3.42 13.53 5.32
N HIS A 99 3.21 14.07 6.52
CA HIS A 99 3.07 13.33 7.78
C HIS A 99 2.40 14.21 8.84
N PRO A 100 1.87 13.62 9.93
CA PRO A 100 1.21 14.39 10.99
C PRO A 100 2.16 15.31 11.74
N LEU A 101 1.73 16.54 12.03
CA LEU A 101 2.53 17.53 12.75
C LEU A 101 3.03 17.06 14.12
N GLY A 102 2.18 16.34 14.86
CA GLY A 102 2.51 15.83 16.20
C GLY A 102 3.47 14.64 16.21
N ASP A 103 3.81 14.08 15.05
CA ASP A 103 4.82 13.01 14.93
C ASP A 103 6.24 13.56 14.68
N GLU A 104 6.42 14.89 14.64
CA GLU A 104 7.73 15.52 14.51
C GLU A 104 8.59 15.32 15.77
N GLN A 105 9.91 15.23 15.58
CA GLN A 105 10.86 15.03 16.67
C GLN A 105 11.08 16.32 17.48
N GLY A 106 11.32 16.16 18.79
CA GLY A 106 11.61 17.27 19.69
C GLY A 106 10.39 17.91 20.36
N LEU A 107 9.19 17.41 20.10
CA LEU A 107 7.95 17.85 20.75
C LEU A 107 7.76 17.17 22.12
N THR A 108 7.26 17.93 23.09
CA THR A 108 6.72 17.39 24.34
C THR A 108 5.40 16.67 24.10
N SER A 109 4.98 15.78 25.00
CA SER A 109 3.70 15.07 24.85
C SER A 109 2.49 16.01 24.75
N GLU A 110 2.54 17.19 25.39
CA GLU A 110 1.49 18.20 25.30
C GLU A 110 1.45 18.85 23.91
N GLU A 111 2.62 19.19 23.34
CA GLU A 111 2.72 19.73 21.98
C GLU A 111 2.31 18.69 20.93
N GLN A 112 2.68 17.42 21.10
CA GLN A 112 2.25 16.33 20.22
C GLN A 112 0.72 16.21 20.20
N GLU A 113 0.08 16.17 21.38
CA GLU A 113 -1.38 16.12 21.48
C GLU A 113 -2.03 17.37 20.87
N TYR A 114 -1.48 18.56 21.12
CA TYR A 114 -1.96 19.80 20.54
C TYR A 114 -1.97 19.73 19.00
N PHE A 115 -0.83 19.36 18.39
CA PHE A 115 -0.71 19.31 16.94
C PHE A 115 -1.58 18.22 16.31
N HIS A 116 -1.68 17.03 16.92
CA HIS A 116 -2.60 15.99 16.42
C HIS A 116 -4.06 16.46 16.44
N ARG A 117 -4.50 17.08 17.54
CA ARG A 117 -5.87 17.57 17.66
C ARG A 117 -6.15 18.71 16.69
N SER A 118 -5.19 19.60 16.50
CA SER A 118 -5.25 20.73 15.57
C SER A 118 -5.41 20.23 14.12
N GLU A 119 -4.55 19.32 13.69
CA GLU A 119 -4.59 18.72 12.36
C GLU A 119 -5.90 17.98 12.10
N LEU A 120 -6.35 17.14 13.04
CA LEU A 120 -7.66 16.46 12.94
C LEU A 120 -8.84 17.45 12.87
N ALA A 121 -8.73 18.62 13.50
CA ALA A 121 -9.76 19.67 13.39
C ALA A 121 -9.79 20.29 11.99
N GLY A 122 -8.61 20.56 11.41
CA GLY A 122 -8.50 21.06 10.04
C GLY A 122 -9.04 20.06 9.02
N LEU A 123 -8.70 18.78 9.19
CA LEU A 123 -9.19 17.67 8.35
C LEU A 123 -10.72 17.49 8.40
N ALA A 124 -11.39 17.92 9.47
CA ALA A 124 -12.86 17.88 9.54
C ALA A 124 -13.53 18.92 8.61
N SER A 125 -12.77 19.91 8.15
CA SER A 125 -13.28 21.05 7.36
C SER A 125 -12.94 20.98 5.87
N VAL A 126 -12.29 19.89 5.43
CA VAL A 126 -11.89 19.71 4.04
C VAL A 126 -12.79 18.73 3.31
N ALA A 127 -12.92 18.89 2.00
CA ALA A 127 -13.69 17.96 1.17
C ALA A 127 -12.94 16.65 0.96
N ARG A 128 -11.61 16.67 1.06
CA ARG A 128 -10.73 15.56 0.69
C ARG A 128 -9.38 15.61 1.39
N VAL A 129 -8.75 14.44 1.53
CA VAL A 129 -7.38 14.30 2.07
C VAL A 129 -6.52 13.51 1.09
N ILE A 130 -5.33 14.02 0.78
CA ILE A 130 -4.26 13.29 0.11
C ILE A 130 -3.13 13.10 1.11
N VAL A 131 -2.59 11.89 1.20
CA VAL A 131 -1.39 11.59 1.97
C VAL A 131 -0.30 11.00 1.07
N THR A 132 0.97 11.18 1.43
CA THR A 132 2.10 10.70 0.61
C THR A 132 2.54 9.26 0.87
N SER A 133 1.91 8.56 1.81
CA SER A 133 2.24 7.15 2.10
C SER A 133 1.07 6.39 2.72
N GLN A 134 1.08 5.07 2.53
CA GLN A 134 0.16 4.16 3.21
C GLN A 134 0.29 4.24 4.73
N PHE A 135 1.53 4.39 5.22
CA PHE A 135 1.80 4.63 6.63
C PHE A 135 1.03 5.84 7.16
N THR A 136 1.13 7.01 6.52
CA THR A 136 0.44 8.23 6.96
C THR A 136 -1.08 8.05 6.94
N ALA A 137 -1.63 7.34 5.95
CA ALA A 137 -3.06 7.01 5.91
C ALA A 137 -3.51 6.18 7.13
N ARG A 138 -2.74 5.14 7.49
CA ARG A 138 -3.02 4.33 8.69
C ARG A 138 -2.86 5.15 9.96
N ARG A 139 -1.80 5.95 10.04
CA ARG A 139 -1.50 6.82 11.18
C ARG A 139 -2.61 7.83 11.45
N LEU A 140 -3.14 8.50 10.43
CA LEU A 140 -4.27 9.41 10.59
C LEU A 140 -5.53 8.72 11.14
N ASN A 141 -5.81 7.49 10.69
CA ASN A 141 -6.94 6.71 11.23
C ASN A 141 -6.72 6.28 12.70
N GLU A 142 -5.48 5.97 13.08
CA GLU A 142 -5.12 5.70 14.47
C GLU A 142 -5.30 6.94 15.34
N LEU A 143 -4.79 8.10 14.90
CA LEU A 143 -4.94 9.37 15.58
C LEU A 143 -6.41 9.77 15.72
N ALA A 144 -7.21 9.62 14.64
CA ALA A 144 -8.64 9.87 14.65
C ALA A 144 -9.38 9.03 15.71
N ARG A 145 -9.01 7.75 15.87
CA ARG A 145 -9.54 6.88 16.93
C ARG A 145 -9.04 7.30 18.32
N GLN A 146 -7.75 7.56 18.45
CA GLN A 146 -7.10 7.92 19.71
C GLN A 146 -7.69 9.20 20.31
N TYR A 147 -7.98 10.20 19.48
CA TYR A 147 -8.52 11.49 19.90
C TYR A 147 -10.03 11.64 19.73
N GLU A 148 -10.74 10.55 19.37
CA GLU A 148 -12.19 10.53 19.16
C GLU A 148 -12.67 11.59 18.15
N ARG A 149 -11.91 11.78 17.08
CA ARG A 149 -12.14 12.77 16.01
C ARG A 149 -12.16 12.08 14.65
N PRO A 150 -13.32 11.57 14.19
CA PRO A 150 -13.40 10.84 12.93
C PRO A 150 -13.14 11.77 11.74
N ILE A 151 -12.33 11.29 10.80
CA ILE A 151 -12.10 11.98 9.53
C ILE A 151 -13.24 11.58 8.59
N SER A 152 -14.10 12.53 8.23
CA SER A 152 -15.23 12.28 7.32
C SER A 152 -14.83 12.39 5.85
N ALA A 153 -13.73 13.09 5.56
CA ALA A 153 -13.22 13.26 4.22
C ALA A 153 -12.53 11.98 3.71
N PRO A 154 -12.70 11.62 2.42
CA PRO A 154 -12.00 10.49 1.82
C PRO A 154 -10.49 10.73 1.82
N ILE A 155 -9.73 9.72 2.25
CA ILE A 155 -8.26 9.72 2.24
C ILE A 155 -7.78 8.97 1.00
N SER A 156 -6.98 9.65 0.17
CA SER A 156 -6.30 9.06 -0.98
C SER A 156 -4.80 9.02 -0.75
N VAL A 157 -4.17 7.89 -1.04
CA VAL A 157 -2.71 7.76 -0.97
C VAL A 157 -2.11 8.05 -2.34
N VAL A 158 -1.18 9.01 -2.40
CA VAL A 158 -0.44 9.36 -3.62
C VAL A 158 1.04 9.40 -3.29
N GLU A 159 1.70 8.26 -3.44
CA GLU A 159 3.13 8.11 -3.17
C GLU A 159 4.00 8.94 -4.14
N PRO A 160 5.14 9.46 -3.69
CA PRO A 160 6.10 10.13 -4.54
C PRO A 160 6.57 9.26 -5.71
N GLY A 161 6.68 9.87 -6.88
CA GLY A 161 7.35 9.25 -8.03
C GLY A 161 8.88 9.34 -7.90
N VAL A 162 9.58 8.60 -8.75
CA VAL A 162 11.05 8.68 -8.86
C VAL A 162 11.48 8.81 -10.31
N VAL A 163 12.59 9.51 -10.54
CA VAL A 163 13.21 9.60 -11.86
C VAL A 163 14.04 8.34 -12.09
N ALA A 164 13.89 7.73 -13.27
CA ALA A 164 14.73 6.60 -13.67
C ALA A 164 16.21 7.03 -13.76
N ALA A 165 17.09 6.25 -13.14
CA ALA A 165 18.51 6.57 -13.03
C ALA A 165 19.41 5.44 -13.56
N PRO A 166 20.66 5.69 -13.97
CA PRO A 166 21.61 4.63 -14.27
C PRO A 166 21.85 3.72 -13.05
N ILE A 167 22.11 2.43 -13.28
CA ILE A 167 22.50 1.53 -12.19
C ILE A 167 23.92 1.89 -11.73
N SER A 168 24.10 2.19 -10.44
CA SER A 168 25.43 2.42 -9.85
C SER A 168 26.29 1.15 -9.94
N PRO A 169 27.62 1.22 -10.08
CA PRO A 169 28.48 0.04 -10.15
C PRO A 169 28.50 -0.74 -8.81
N ALA A 170 28.88 -2.01 -8.88
CA ALA A 170 29.18 -2.77 -7.67
C ALA A 170 30.56 -2.38 -7.15
N ALA A 171 30.80 -2.56 -5.84
CA ALA A 171 32.11 -2.33 -5.26
C ALA A 171 33.17 -3.30 -5.83
N GLU A 172 34.22 -2.75 -6.43
CA GLU A 172 35.39 -3.47 -6.92
C GLU A 172 36.23 -4.04 -5.76
N PRO A 173 36.95 -5.15 -5.98
CA PRO A 173 37.83 -5.71 -4.96
C PRO A 173 38.88 -4.69 -4.48
N ASN A 174 38.94 -4.48 -3.16
CA ASN A 174 39.86 -3.57 -2.46
C ASN A 174 39.59 -2.08 -2.63
N GLU A 175 38.52 -1.66 -3.32
CA GLU A 175 38.14 -0.25 -3.28
C GLU A 175 37.44 0.11 -1.95
N PRO A 176 37.51 1.38 -1.51
CA PRO A 176 36.77 1.83 -0.34
C PRO A 176 35.25 1.65 -0.53
N ILE A 177 34.57 1.09 0.46
CA ILE A 177 33.10 1.03 0.47
C ILE A 177 32.54 2.44 0.66
N ARG A 178 31.83 2.97 -0.33
CA ARG A 178 31.24 4.31 -0.32
C ARG A 178 29.81 4.26 0.19
N LEU A 179 29.58 4.91 1.32
CA LEU A 179 28.27 5.09 1.95
C LEU A 179 27.80 6.51 1.66
N LEU A 180 26.52 6.65 1.31
CA LEU A 180 25.91 7.94 1.00
C LEU A 180 24.80 8.23 2.00
N CYS A 181 24.80 9.41 2.62
CA CYS A 181 23.69 9.90 3.41
C CYS A 181 23.13 11.17 2.77
N VAL A 182 21.87 11.16 2.32
CA VAL A 182 21.21 12.33 1.72
C VAL A 182 20.07 12.77 2.63
N ALA A 183 20.31 13.81 3.44
CA ALA A 183 19.31 14.37 4.35
C ALA A 183 19.75 15.73 4.88
N THR A 184 18.81 16.65 5.10
CA THR A 184 19.07 17.89 5.86
C THR A 184 19.65 17.60 7.24
N LEU A 185 20.61 18.40 7.71
CA LEU A 185 21.21 18.20 9.03
C LEU A 185 20.26 18.75 10.10
N THR A 186 19.51 17.84 10.71
CA THR A 186 18.50 18.09 11.74
C THR A 186 18.42 16.86 12.66
N PRO A 187 18.09 17.00 13.95
CA PRO A 187 18.02 15.87 14.87
C PRO A 187 17.16 14.70 14.38
N ARG A 188 16.02 14.98 13.72
CA ARG A 188 15.14 13.95 13.14
C ARG A 188 15.87 13.03 12.16
N LYS A 189 16.85 13.53 11.42
CA LYS A 189 17.55 12.78 10.37
C LYS A 189 18.71 11.93 10.89
N GLY A 190 19.06 12.04 12.17
CA GLY A 190 19.92 11.07 12.87
C GLY A 190 21.38 11.00 12.43
N GLN A 191 21.96 12.05 11.83
CA GLN A 191 23.36 12.01 11.42
C GLN A 191 24.33 11.82 12.60
N ASP A 192 23.96 12.25 13.81
CA ASP A 192 24.74 11.98 15.03
C ASP A 192 24.77 10.48 15.38
N ILE A 193 23.66 9.76 15.17
CA ILE A 193 23.54 8.30 15.34
C ILE A 193 24.42 7.60 14.31
N LEU A 194 24.40 8.05 13.05
CA LEU A 194 25.24 7.50 11.99
C LEU A 194 26.74 7.64 12.33
N VAL A 195 27.17 8.81 12.79
CA VAL A 195 28.56 9.04 13.18
C VAL A 195 28.97 8.12 14.33
N LYS A 196 28.13 7.99 15.37
CA LYS A 196 28.37 7.07 16.51
C LYS A 196 28.45 5.61 16.06
N ALA A 197 27.55 5.17 15.18
CA ALA A 197 27.55 3.81 14.66
C ALA A 197 28.79 3.52 13.79
N LEU A 198 29.18 4.46 12.93
CA LEU A 198 30.38 4.35 12.09
C LEU A 198 31.68 4.31 12.91
N ALA A 199 31.72 4.95 14.07
CA ALA A 199 32.88 4.91 14.97
C ALA A 199 33.22 3.47 15.42
N GLY A 200 32.21 2.61 15.56
CA GLY A 200 32.40 1.20 15.93
C GLY A 200 32.63 0.23 14.77
N VAL A 201 32.58 0.69 13.51
CA VAL A 201 32.82 -0.18 12.35
C VAL A 201 34.31 -0.45 12.17
N SER A 202 34.72 -1.69 12.45
CA SER A 202 36.12 -2.14 12.40
C SER A 202 36.74 -2.21 11.00
N ALA A 203 35.93 -2.12 9.93
CA ALA A 203 36.43 -2.09 8.56
C ALA A 203 37.27 -0.81 8.35
N SER A 204 38.48 -0.96 7.79
CA SER A 204 39.37 0.19 7.57
C SER A 204 39.18 0.88 6.22
N ASN A 205 38.40 0.29 5.30
CA ASN A 205 38.29 0.75 3.91
C ASN A 205 36.85 1.14 3.55
N TRP A 206 36.34 2.20 4.18
CA TRP A 206 35.05 2.81 3.85
C TRP A 206 35.12 4.34 3.92
N GLN A 207 34.23 5.02 3.20
CA GLN A 207 34.00 6.46 3.23
C GLN A 207 32.50 6.72 3.30
N CYS A 208 32.09 7.78 4.00
CA CYS A 208 30.71 8.19 4.14
C CYS A 208 30.56 9.67 3.76
N ASP A 209 29.85 9.92 2.66
CA ASP A 209 29.57 11.26 2.17
C ASP A 209 28.15 11.67 2.56
N CYS A 210 28.02 12.76 3.30
CA CYS A 210 26.75 13.29 3.79
C CYS A 210 26.39 14.58 3.04
N TYR A 211 25.30 14.54 2.27
CA TYR A 211 24.77 15.70 1.54
C TYR A 211 23.45 16.17 2.17
N GLY A 212 23.32 17.48 2.34
CA GLY A 212 22.11 18.13 2.83
C GLY A 212 22.37 19.48 3.51
N GLY A 213 21.37 20.35 3.48
CA GLY A 213 21.49 21.70 4.06
C GLY A 213 21.60 21.69 5.58
N ALA A 214 22.46 22.57 6.12
CA ALA A 214 22.61 22.84 7.55
C ALA A 214 21.46 23.72 8.07
N ARG A 215 20.27 23.13 8.18
CA ARG A 215 19.03 23.81 8.62
C ARG A 215 19.02 24.07 10.14
N ASP A 216 19.76 23.26 10.90
CA ASP A 216 20.04 23.46 12.31
C ASP A 216 21.55 23.61 12.52
N ALA A 217 22.00 24.84 12.80
CA ALA A 217 23.42 25.17 12.94
C ALA A 217 24.05 24.58 14.21
N GLU A 218 23.26 24.40 15.29
CA GLU A 218 23.74 23.80 16.53
C GLU A 218 23.92 22.30 16.36
N PHE A 219 22.91 21.63 15.80
CA PHE A 219 22.99 20.21 15.49
C PHE A 219 24.12 19.92 14.50
N THR A 220 24.26 20.72 13.43
CA THR A 220 25.36 20.58 12.47
C THR A 220 26.73 20.64 13.15
N ARG A 221 26.92 21.59 14.09
CA ARG A 221 28.16 21.71 14.86
C ARG A 221 28.38 20.50 15.75
N SER A 222 27.33 19.97 16.39
CA SER A 222 27.41 18.78 17.23
C SER A 222 27.81 17.54 16.43
N VAL A 223 27.28 17.36 15.21
CA VAL A 223 27.66 16.25 14.32
C VAL A 223 29.13 16.36 13.92
N GLN A 224 29.60 17.57 13.57
CA GLN A 224 31.02 17.79 13.26
C GLN A 224 31.93 17.50 14.47
N GLN A 225 31.52 17.91 15.67
CA GLN A 225 32.27 17.60 16.90
C GLN A 225 32.36 16.09 17.15
N LEU A 226 31.28 15.33 16.91
CA LEU A 226 31.32 13.86 17.02
C LEU A 226 32.27 13.25 15.98
N ILE A 227 32.28 13.76 14.74
CA ILE A 227 33.22 13.30 13.70
C ILE A 227 34.67 13.50 14.17
N ASP A 228 34.98 14.65 14.74
CA ASP A 228 36.31 14.97 15.22
C ASP A 228 36.69 14.16 16.47
N GLU A 229 35.77 14.01 17.43
CA GLU A 229 35.94 13.24 18.67
C GLU A 229 36.25 11.76 18.40
N TYR A 230 35.54 11.16 17.44
CA TYR A 230 35.78 9.77 17.03
C TYR A 230 36.92 9.60 16.01
N GLY A 231 37.62 10.69 15.65
CA GLY A 231 38.74 10.64 14.68
C GLY A 231 38.30 10.21 13.27
N LEU A 232 37.08 10.58 12.87
CA LEU A 232 36.46 10.19 11.60
C LEU A 232 36.59 11.24 10.49
N SER A 233 37.28 12.36 10.71
CA SER A 233 37.35 13.48 9.76
C SER A 233 37.96 13.12 8.39
N GLY A 234 38.70 12.01 8.28
CA GLY A 234 39.20 11.48 7.01
C GLY A 234 38.28 10.45 6.32
N ARG A 235 37.14 10.11 6.93
CA ARG A 235 36.20 9.07 6.47
C ARG A 235 34.75 9.53 6.38
N VAL A 236 34.32 10.50 7.19
CA VAL A 236 32.97 11.05 7.17
C VAL A 236 33.05 12.53 6.79
N VAL A 237 32.38 12.91 5.70
CA VAL A 237 32.41 14.29 5.18
C VAL A 237 31.00 14.86 5.10
N LEU A 238 30.80 16.02 5.74
CA LEU A 238 29.58 16.81 5.63
C LEU A 238 29.74 17.81 4.47
N HIS A 239 29.17 17.50 3.30
CA HIS A 239 29.31 18.32 2.08
C HIS A 239 28.38 19.54 2.04
N GLY A 240 27.33 19.53 2.87
CA GLY A 240 26.28 20.56 2.81
C GLY A 240 25.30 20.34 1.65
N GLU A 241 24.54 21.38 1.31
CA GLU A 241 23.62 21.35 0.16
C GLU A 241 24.41 21.39 -1.16
N CYS A 242 24.01 20.57 -2.14
CA CYS A 242 24.64 20.50 -3.46
C CYS A 242 23.62 20.63 -4.61
N ASP A 243 24.12 20.80 -5.83
CA ASP A 243 23.27 20.79 -7.02
C ASP A 243 22.91 19.36 -7.48
N ALA A 244 21.94 19.26 -8.38
CA ALA A 244 21.44 17.97 -8.88
C ALA A 244 22.53 17.13 -9.58
N VAL A 245 23.50 17.77 -10.26
CA VAL A 245 24.57 17.07 -10.98
C VAL A 245 25.55 16.42 -9.99
N THR A 246 25.89 17.15 -8.93
CA THR A 246 26.74 16.67 -7.84
C THR A 246 26.04 15.54 -7.08
N LEU A 247 24.75 15.69 -6.78
CA LEU A 247 23.97 14.67 -6.09
C LEU A 247 23.84 13.38 -6.92
N GLU A 248 23.55 13.51 -8.23
CA GLU A 248 23.53 12.38 -9.16
C GLU A 248 24.88 11.66 -9.19
N THR A 249 25.99 12.41 -9.24
CA THR A 249 27.34 11.83 -9.18
C THR A 249 27.58 11.08 -7.86
N ALA A 250 27.08 11.62 -6.75
CA ALA A 250 27.17 10.98 -5.44
C ALA A 250 26.42 9.63 -5.43
N TYR A 251 25.17 9.60 -5.91
CA TYR A 251 24.40 8.36 -6.07
C TYR A 251 25.09 7.35 -6.99
N GLN A 252 25.59 7.78 -8.14
CA GLN A 252 26.29 6.91 -9.09
C GLN A 252 27.59 6.34 -8.54
N SER A 253 28.21 7.00 -7.56
CA SER A 253 29.46 6.54 -6.95
C SER A 253 29.27 5.75 -5.65
N ALA A 254 28.07 5.75 -5.08
CA ALA A 254 27.80 5.09 -3.81
C ALA A 254 27.67 3.56 -3.97
N HIS A 255 27.88 2.83 -2.88
CA HIS A 255 27.59 1.40 -2.78
C HIS A 255 26.36 1.11 -1.92
N ALA A 256 26.00 2.02 -1.01
CA ALA A 256 24.73 2.00 -0.31
C ALA A 256 24.31 3.41 0.11
N LEU A 257 23.00 3.63 0.18
CA LEU A 257 22.42 4.74 0.92
C LEU A 257 22.30 4.36 2.40
N VAL A 258 22.62 5.28 3.30
CA VAL A 258 22.35 5.18 4.73
C VAL A 258 21.43 6.31 5.15
N LEU A 259 20.27 5.97 5.72
CA LEU A 259 19.28 6.93 6.21
C LEU A 259 18.89 6.58 7.66
N PRO A 260 19.58 7.12 8.67
CA PRO A 260 19.39 6.78 10.08
C PRO A 260 18.24 7.59 10.72
N SER A 261 17.24 8.00 9.93
CA SER A 261 16.18 8.91 10.37
C SER A 261 15.37 8.32 11.52
N TRP A 262 14.97 9.16 12.47
CA TRP A 262 14.01 8.79 13.50
C TRP A 262 12.61 8.54 12.93
N TYR A 263 12.26 9.30 11.91
CA TYR A 263 10.92 9.28 11.31
C TYR A 263 10.95 9.89 9.91
N GLU A 264 10.22 9.30 8.97
CA GLU A 264 9.93 9.90 7.64
C GLU A 264 8.46 9.68 7.26
N GLY A 265 7.85 10.68 6.60
CA GLY A 265 6.52 10.53 6.00
C GLY A 265 6.47 9.65 4.75
N TYR A 266 7.61 9.49 4.07
CA TYR A 266 7.82 8.53 2.97
C TYR A 266 9.29 8.13 2.88
N GLY A 267 10.20 9.12 2.78
CA GLY A 267 11.63 8.87 2.62
C GLY A 267 12.05 8.72 1.15
N MET A 268 11.79 9.75 0.34
CA MET A 268 12.04 9.74 -1.12
C MET A 268 13.46 9.31 -1.51
N VAL A 269 14.46 9.66 -0.69
CA VAL A 269 15.86 9.26 -0.92
C VAL A 269 16.05 7.75 -0.94
N VAL A 270 15.21 6.97 -0.23
CA VAL A 270 15.19 5.51 -0.31
C VAL A 270 14.84 5.07 -1.73
N THR A 271 13.75 5.59 -2.30
CA THR A 271 13.33 5.24 -3.66
C THR A 271 14.28 5.80 -4.72
N GLU A 272 14.91 6.95 -4.48
CA GLU A 272 15.99 7.48 -5.34
C GLU A 272 17.20 6.53 -5.35
N ALA A 273 17.62 6.02 -4.21
CA ALA A 273 18.70 5.02 -4.12
C ALA A 273 18.32 3.71 -4.82
N LEU A 274 17.09 3.22 -4.62
CA LEU A 274 16.59 2.03 -5.30
C LEU A 274 16.53 2.22 -6.82
N ALA A 275 16.17 3.41 -7.31
CA ALA A 275 16.21 3.73 -8.73
C ALA A 275 17.62 3.61 -9.32
N HIS A 276 18.65 3.86 -8.53
CA HIS A 276 20.06 3.63 -8.86
C HIS A 276 20.53 2.17 -8.65
N GLY A 277 19.65 1.28 -8.20
CA GLY A 277 20.02 -0.10 -7.82
C GLY A 277 20.95 -0.16 -6.61
N LEU A 278 20.89 0.85 -5.74
CA LEU A 278 21.67 0.91 -4.50
C LEU A 278 20.91 0.23 -3.36
N PRO A 279 21.56 -0.69 -2.64
CA PRO A 279 21.10 -1.12 -1.32
C PRO A 279 20.89 0.05 -0.37
N VAL A 280 19.91 -0.09 0.53
CA VAL A 280 19.59 0.92 1.54
C VAL A 280 19.79 0.35 2.95
N ILE A 281 20.45 1.10 3.83
CA ILE A 281 20.54 0.82 5.27
C ILE A 281 19.78 1.93 5.98
N THR A 282 18.64 1.62 6.57
CA THR A 282 17.71 2.62 7.11
C THR A 282 17.09 2.17 8.42
N THR A 283 16.16 2.96 8.96
CA THR A 283 15.38 2.60 10.15
C THR A 283 13.98 2.13 9.79
N THR A 284 13.20 1.70 10.79
CA THR A 284 11.78 1.39 10.67
C THR A 284 10.88 2.59 11.03
N GLY A 285 11.46 3.78 11.17
CA GLY A 285 10.77 4.99 11.64
C GLY A 285 9.82 5.58 10.60
N GLY A 286 8.56 5.76 10.99
CA GLY A 286 7.51 6.26 10.09
C GLY A 286 7.27 5.32 8.91
N ALA A 287 7.22 5.87 7.70
CA ALA A 287 6.96 5.13 6.47
C ALA A 287 8.13 4.26 5.99
N LEU A 288 9.33 4.37 6.58
CA LEU A 288 10.53 3.69 6.06
C LEU A 288 10.42 2.16 6.03
N ARG A 289 9.59 1.57 6.90
CA ARG A 289 9.28 0.13 6.88
C ARG A 289 8.52 -0.27 5.61
N ASP A 290 7.63 0.59 5.13
CA ASP A 290 6.83 0.37 3.93
C ASP A 290 7.65 0.70 2.67
N THR A 291 8.45 1.78 2.74
CA THR A 291 9.18 2.31 1.59
C THR A 291 10.39 1.46 1.20
N LEU A 292 10.98 0.67 2.11
CA LEU A 292 12.09 -0.22 1.79
C LEU A 292 11.59 -1.64 1.48
N PRO A 293 11.64 -2.10 0.21
CA PRO A 293 11.21 -3.45 -0.12
C PRO A 293 12.09 -4.52 0.50
N SER A 294 11.48 -5.66 0.83
CA SER A 294 12.20 -6.82 1.39
C SER A 294 13.35 -7.26 0.48
N GLY A 295 14.55 -7.41 1.06
CA GLY A 295 15.75 -7.84 0.35
C GLY A 295 16.49 -6.72 -0.38
N ALA A 296 15.96 -5.50 -0.46
CA ALA A 296 16.65 -4.35 -1.07
C ALA A 296 17.52 -3.55 -0.07
N GLY A 297 17.53 -3.95 1.20
CA GLY A 297 18.24 -3.24 2.24
C GLY A 297 18.21 -3.91 3.61
N LEU A 298 18.70 -3.18 4.61
CA LEU A 298 18.66 -3.54 6.02
C LEU A 298 17.91 -2.45 6.80
N SER A 299 17.02 -2.86 7.70
CA SER A 299 16.30 -1.94 8.60
C SER A 299 16.63 -2.23 10.06
N VAL A 300 16.78 -1.17 10.85
CA VAL A 300 16.96 -1.22 12.31
C VAL A 300 15.91 -0.35 13.01
N GLU A 301 15.77 -0.49 14.32
CA GLU A 301 14.89 0.42 15.06
C GLU A 301 15.51 1.84 15.14
N PRO A 302 14.70 2.90 15.04
CA PRO A 302 15.15 4.28 15.22
C PRO A 302 15.94 4.49 16.52
N GLY A 303 17.09 5.15 16.44
CA GLY A 303 17.92 5.44 17.61
C GLY A 303 18.84 4.31 18.08
N ASP A 304 18.68 3.09 17.54
CA ASP A 304 19.52 1.94 17.92
C ASP A 304 20.89 2.00 17.24
N ILE A 305 21.84 2.64 17.92
CA ILE A 305 23.23 2.82 17.46
C ILE A 305 23.91 1.46 17.26
N ASP A 306 23.71 0.51 18.18
CA ASP A 306 24.38 -0.78 18.15
C ASP A 306 23.88 -1.64 16.98
N ALA A 307 22.56 -1.67 16.75
CA ALA A 307 21.99 -2.37 15.60
C ALA A 307 22.43 -1.72 14.28
N LEU A 308 22.45 -0.38 14.21
CA LEU A 308 22.93 0.33 13.02
C LEU A 308 24.41 0.02 12.76
N GLN A 309 25.25 0.02 13.80
CA GLN A 309 26.66 -0.37 13.70
C GLN A 309 26.80 -1.80 13.16
N VAL A 310 26.03 -2.75 13.69
CA VAL A 310 26.05 -4.14 13.22
C VAL A 310 25.65 -4.22 11.74
N ALA A 311 24.60 -3.50 11.32
CA ALA A 311 24.17 -3.47 9.93
C ALA A 311 25.26 -2.89 9.00
N LEU A 312 25.85 -1.75 9.36
CA LEU A 312 26.96 -1.12 8.63
C LEU A 312 28.19 -2.04 8.59
N GLN A 313 28.54 -2.67 9.70
CA GLN A 313 29.67 -3.58 9.79
C GLN A 313 29.47 -4.81 8.90
N ARG A 314 28.28 -5.40 8.89
CA ARG A 314 27.94 -6.52 8.00
C ARG A 314 28.04 -6.10 6.55
N PHE A 315 27.47 -4.95 6.19
CA PHE A 315 27.53 -4.43 4.83
C PHE A 315 28.97 -4.19 4.38
N CYS A 316 29.82 -3.58 5.22
CA CYS A 316 31.21 -3.31 4.88
C CYS A 316 32.08 -4.57 4.72
N HIS A 317 31.80 -5.65 5.47
CA HIS A 317 32.65 -6.86 5.47
C HIS A 317 32.16 -7.99 4.56
N CYS A 318 30.85 -8.13 4.34
CA CYS A 318 30.29 -9.29 3.63
C CYS A 318 29.94 -8.95 2.19
N THR A 319 30.76 -9.43 1.25
CA THR A 319 30.55 -9.24 -0.20
C THR A 319 29.26 -9.90 -0.68
N GLU A 320 28.96 -11.09 -0.17
CA GLU A 320 27.77 -11.86 -0.50
C GLU A 320 26.50 -11.08 -0.14
N LEU A 321 26.45 -10.52 1.08
CA LEU A 321 25.34 -9.68 1.51
C LEU A 321 25.17 -8.45 0.61
N ARG A 322 26.26 -7.77 0.23
CA ARG A 322 26.17 -6.63 -0.69
C ARG A 322 25.59 -7.03 -2.04
N SER A 323 26.02 -8.17 -2.58
CA SER A 323 25.51 -8.70 -3.85
C SER A 323 24.02 -9.07 -3.76
N GLU A 324 23.60 -9.71 -2.66
CA GLU A 324 22.20 -10.06 -2.40
C GLU A 324 21.32 -8.80 -2.32
N LEU A 325 21.70 -7.83 -1.49
CA LEU A 325 20.94 -6.60 -1.32
C LEU A 325 20.84 -5.78 -2.61
N ARG A 326 21.91 -5.78 -3.41
CA ARG A 326 21.95 -5.10 -4.70
C ARG A 326 21.02 -5.77 -5.71
N ALA A 327 20.97 -7.11 -5.73
CA ALA A 327 20.00 -7.83 -6.54
C ALA A 327 18.56 -7.50 -6.12
N GLY A 328 18.29 -7.42 -4.81
CA GLY A 328 17.01 -6.96 -4.29
C GLY A 328 16.66 -5.53 -4.70
N ALA A 329 17.61 -4.60 -4.62
CA ALA A 329 17.43 -3.22 -5.07
C ALA A 329 17.16 -3.12 -6.58
N ALA A 330 17.82 -3.94 -7.40
CA ALA A 330 17.56 -4.02 -8.84
C ALA A 330 16.15 -4.55 -9.16
N VAL A 331 15.62 -5.50 -8.39
CA VAL A 331 14.23 -5.98 -8.53
C VAL A 331 13.25 -4.89 -8.07
N ALA A 332 13.51 -4.26 -6.93
CA ALA A 332 12.66 -3.18 -6.38
C ALA A 332 12.52 -2.02 -7.36
N ARG A 333 13.62 -1.65 -8.04
CA ARG A 333 13.66 -0.60 -9.06
C ARG A 333 12.56 -0.75 -10.11
N ASP A 334 12.29 -1.96 -10.58
CA ASP A 334 11.32 -2.22 -11.66
C ASP A 334 9.86 -2.00 -11.23
N SER A 335 9.62 -1.85 -9.92
CA SER A 335 8.29 -1.59 -9.34
C SER A 335 8.05 -0.14 -8.93
N LEU A 336 9.05 0.74 -9.08
CA LEU A 336 8.93 2.14 -8.69
C LEU A 336 8.07 2.93 -9.67
N ASN A 337 7.17 3.74 -9.15
CA ASN A 337 6.35 4.65 -9.95
C ASN A 337 7.14 5.90 -10.35
N ASP A 338 6.88 6.44 -11.54
CA ASP A 338 7.41 7.73 -11.97
C ASP A 338 6.51 8.90 -11.53
N TRP A 339 6.99 10.13 -11.72
CA TRP A 339 6.25 11.34 -11.35
C TRP A 339 5.00 11.57 -12.20
N GLN A 340 4.96 11.06 -13.44
CA GLN A 340 3.78 11.11 -14.29
C GLN A 340 2.66 10.24 -13.71
N ALA A 341 2.96 9.01 -13.29
CA ALA A 341 2.02 8.11 -12.63
C ALA A 341 1.52 8.67 -11.29
N ALA A 342 2.41 9.28 -10.50
CA ALA A 342 2.03 9.99 -9.28
C ALA A 342 1.08 11.16 -9.59
N GLY A 343 1.37 11.96 -10.63
CA GLY A 343 0.51 13.06 -11.06
C GLY A 343 -0.87 12.61 -11.54
N VAL A 344 -0.96 11.49 -12.26
CA VAL A 344 -2.26 10.90 -12.68
C VAL A 344 -3.07 10.49 -11.45
N SER A 345 -2.43 9.81 -10.49
CA SER A 345 -3.07 9.40 -9.23
C SER A 345 -3.53 10.61 -8.41
N PHE A 346 -2.74 11.68 -8.39
CA PHE A 346 -3.11 12.94 -7.75
C PHE A 346 -4.33 13.59 -8.42
N ALA A 347 -4.35 13.64 -9.75
CA ALA A 347 -5.47 14.17 -10.52
C ALA A 347 -6.77 13.37 -10.30
N GLU A 348 -6.68 12.04 -10.24
CA GLU A 348 -7.79 11.16 -9.88
C GLU A 348 -8.30 11.47 -8.49
N ALA A 349 -7.40 11.60 -7.50
CA ALA A 349 -7.78 11.99 -6.15
C ALA A 349 -8.55 13.32 -6.19
N LEU A 350 -8.06 14.34 -6.89
CA LEU A 350 -8.73 15.65 -6.99
C LEU A 350 -10.12 15.65 -7.64
N THR A 351 -10.57 14.53 -8.22
CA THR A 351 -11.90 14.44 -8.84
C THR A 351 -12.98 14.26 -7.77
N PRO A 352 -14.09 15.02 -7.80
CA PRO A 352 -15.17 14.85 -6.83
C PRO A 352 -15.69 13.41 -6.88
N LEU A 353 -15.59 12.67 -5.78
CA LEU A 353 -16.36 11.45 -5.58
C LEU A 353 -17.84 11.87 -5.51
N SER A 354 -18.72 11.19 -6.23
CA SER A 354 -20.16 11.46 -6.05
C SER A 354 -20.52 11.16 -4.58
N PRO A 355 -21.43 11.92 -3.95
CA PRO A 355 -21.83 11.66 -2.57
C PRO A 355 -22.33 10.22 -2.34
N ALA A 356 -22.87 9.59 -3.38
CA ALA A 356 -23.23 8.17 -3.38
C ALA A 356 -21.99 7.26 -3.31
N LEU A 357 -20.94 7.53 -4.08
CA LEU A 357 -19.70 6.73 -4.07
C LEU A 357 -18.91 6.90 -2.76
N ALA A 358 -18.85 8.11 -2.21
CA ALA A 358 -18.15 8.38 -0.95
C ALA A 358 -18.82 7.71 0.26
N GLN A 359 -20.13 7.49 0.21
CA GLN A 359 -20.89 6.77 1.22
C GLN A 359 -20.82 5.24 1.03
N GLU A 360 -20.56 4.77 -0.19
CA GLU A 360 -20.36 3.36 -0.54
C GLU A 360 -18.91 2.85 -0.31
N LEU A 361 -17.92 3.75 -0.21
CA LEU A 361 -16.50 3.43 0.02
C LEU A 361 -16.16 3.27 1.51
N ALA A 362 -17.04 2.62 2.28
CA ALA A 362 -16.89 2.47 3.72
C ALA A 362 -15.50 1.90 4.12
N ALA A 363 -14.92 2.46 5.18
CA ALA A 363 -13.69 1.98 5.79
C ALA A 363 -13.90 0.56 6.34
N GLY A 364 -13.40 -0.44 5.63
CA GLY A 364 -13.49 -1.86 6.02
C GLY A 364 -13.21 -2.87 4.91
N SER A 365 -13.27 -2.48 3.63
CA SER A 365 -13.09 -3.38 2.47
C SER A 365 -11.76 -3.22 1.71
N GLN A 366 -10.94 -2.22 2.06
CA GLN A 366 -9.64 -2.01 1.43
C GLN A 366 -8.62 -3.01 1.96
N PHE A 367 -8.21 -3.97 1.12
CA PHE A 367 -7.10 -4.87 1.43
C PHE A 367 -5.78 -4.20 1.04
N GLN A 368 -4.81 -4.22 1.94
CA GLN A 368 -3.45 -3.73 1.65
C GLN A 368 -2.82 -4.56 0.53
N ALA A 369 -2.18 -3.91 -0.44
CA ALA A 369 -1.51 -4.58 -1.57
C ALA A 369 -0.50 -5.66 -1.11
N ASP A 370 0.11 -5.46 0.06
CA ASP A 370 1.02 -6.40 0.72
C ASP A 370 0.32 -7.70 1.14
N TRP A 371 -0.89 -7.61 1.70
CA TRP A 371 -1.68 -8.79 2.05
C TRP A 371 -2.02 -9.64 0.82
N LEU A 372 -2.43 -8.98 -0.27
CA LEU A 372 -2.70 -9.67 -1.54
C LEU A 372 -1.41 -10.28 -2.13
N ALA A 373 -0.25 -9.64 -1.95
CA ALA A 373 1.05 -10.19 -2.35
C ALA A 373 1.39 -11.47 -1.59
N LEU A 374 1.22 -11.43 -0.25
CA LEU A 374 1.62 -12.50 0.66
C LEU A 374 0.86 -13.80 0.39
N ARG A 375 -0.43 -13.72 0.00
CA ARG A 375 -1.28 -14.89 -0.23
C ARG A 375 -1.26 -15.43 -1.66
N GLU A 376 -0.78 -14.65 -2.63
CA GLU A 376 -0.93 -14.96 -4.06
C GLU A 376 -0.36 -16.34 -4.45
N SER A 377 0.84 -16.68 -3.98
CA SER A 377 1.46 -17.98 -4.29
C SER A 377 0.65 -19.15 -3.73
N VAL A 378 0.11 -18.99 -2.52
CA VAL A 378 -0.73 -20.00 -1.86
C VAL A 378 -2.07 -20.12 -2.57
N ASP A 379 -2.71 -19.01 -2.93
CA ASP A 379 -3.94 -18.99 -3.71
C ASP A 379 -3.77 -19.76 -5.03
N VAL A 380 -2.71 -19.47 -5.79
CA VAL A 380 -2.44 -20.18 -7.05
C VAL A 380 -2.33 -21.70 -6.85
N THR A 381 -1.70 -22.14 -5.77
CA THR A 381 -1.59 -23.57 -5.46
C THR A 381 -2.90 -24.18 -4.94
N GLY A 382 -3.73 -23.40 -4.25
CA GLY A 382 -5.00 -23.84 -3.68
C GLY A 382 -6.10 -24.00 -4.74
N ARG A 383 -6.16 -23.11 -5.74
CA ARG A 383 -7.21 -23.09 -6.77
C ARG A 383 -7.39 -24.42 -7.48
N SER A 384 -8.65 -24.78 -7.72
CA SER A 384 -9.03 -26.03 -8.39
C SER A 384 -8.75 -25.98 -9.89
N GLN A 385 -7.65 -26.60 -10.30
CA GLN A 385 -7.30 -26.81 -11.71
C GLN A 385 -8.43 -27.52 -12.49
N LYS A 386 -9.13 -28.47 -11.85
CA LYS A 386 -10.23 -29.21 -12.46
C LYS A 386 -11.42 -28.29 -12.81
N LEU A 387 -11.81 -27.40 -11.90
CA LEU A 387 -12.91 -26.46 -12.15
C LEU A 387 -12.50 -25.39 -13.16
N ALA A 388 -11.26 -24.90 -13.10
CA ALA A 388 -10.73 -23.97 -14.10
C ALA A 388 -10.73 -24.57 -15.52
N GLN A 389 -10.31 -25.82 -15.68
CA GLN A 389 -10.36 -26.54 -16.96
C GLN A 389 -11.79 -26.79 -17.46
N ALA A 390 -12.73 -27.07 -16.55
CA ALA A 390 -14.14 -27.23 -16.89
C ALA A 390 -14.74 -25.89 -17.36
N ALA A 391 -14.41 -24.78 -16.71
CA ALA A 391 -14.80 -23.44 -17.14
C ALA A 391 -14.20 -23.10 -18.52
N ALA A 392 -12.92 -23.39 -18.74
CA ALA A 392 -12.24 -23.20 -20.03
C ALA A 392 -12.94 -23.97 -21.16
N SER A 393 -13.27 -25.24 -20.91
CA SER A 393 -13.95 -26.10 -21.88
C SER A 393 -15.34 -25.58 -22.22
N TRP A 394 -16.10 -25.15 -21.20
CA TRP A 394 -17.43 -24.57 -21.41
C TRP A 394 -17.35 -23.27 -22.21
N LEU A 395 -16.44 -22.36 -21.84
CA LEU A 395 -16.25 -21.06 -22.49
C LEU A 395 -15.87 -21.22 -23.97
N ALA A 396 -15.01 -22.20 -24.30
CA ALA A 396 -14.66 -22.53 -25.68
C ALA A 396 -15.87 -23.00 -26.51
N THR A 397 -16.81 -23.75 -25.91
CA THR A 397 -18.04 -24.17 -26.61
C THR A 397 -19.05 -23.03 -26.76
N HIS A 398 -19.22 -22.20 -25.74
CA HIS A 398 -20.19 -21.09 -25.73
C HIS A 398 -19.80 -19.93 -26.66
N SER A 399 -18.50 -19.66 -26.78
CA SER A 399 -18.01 -18.61 -27.69
C SER A 399 -18.25 -18.98 -29.15
N ASN A 400 -18.24 -20.27 -29.50
CA ASN A 400 -18.38 -20.74 -30.87
C ASN A 400 -19.83 -20.91 -31.36
N SER A 401 -20.85 -20.87 -30.48
CA SER A 401 -22.25 -21.13 -30.86
C SER A 401 -23.00 -19.94 -31.46
N ASN A 402 -22.43 -18.72 -31.42
CA ASN A 402 -23.11 -17.48 -31.86
C ASN A 402 -22.61 -16.89 -33.20
N SER A 403 -21.66 -17.51 -33.91
CA SER A 403 -21.19 -17.00 -35.21
C SER A 403 -21.36 -18.02 -36.35
N ASN A 404 -22.13 -17.63 -37.38
CA ASN A 404 -22.14 -18.30 -38.70
C ASN A 404 -20.91 -17.92 -39.56
N SER A 405 -19.91 -17.26 -38.98
CA SER A 405 -18.69 -16.80 -39.64
C SER A 405 -17.47 -17.57 -39.12
N LYS A 406 -16.50 -17.85 -40.00
CA LYS A 406 -15.20 -18.46 -39.68
C LYS A 406 -14.28 -17.57 -38.81
N GLU A 407 -14.81 -16.53 -38.16
CA GLU A 407 -14.06 -15.65 -37.27
C GLU A 407 -14.13 -16.15 -35.83
N GLU A 408 -12.98 -16.26 -35.18
CA GLU A 408 -12.89 -16.63 -33.76
C GLU A 408 -13.66 -15.62 -32.90
N CYS A 409 -14.67 -16.09 -32.17
CA CYS A 409 -15.46 -15.27 -31.26
C CYS A 409 -14.65 -14.93 -30.00
N THR A 410 -14.71 -13.67 -29.57
CA THR A 410 -14.05 -13.19 -28.35
C THR A 410 -14.80 -13.66 -27.11
N ALA A 411 -14.10 -14.29 -26.17
CA ALA A 411 -14.62 -14.61 -24.85
C ALA A 411 -14.58 -13.36 -23.96
N TYR A 412 -15.74 -12.95 -23.43
CA TYR A 412 -15.85 -11.85 -22.47
C TYR A 412 -15.90 -12.41 -21.04
N ILE A 413 -14.96 -12.02 -20.19
CA ILE A 413 -14.83 -12.50 -18.82
C ILE A 413 -14.88 -11.30 -17.86
N ALA A 414 -15.78 -11.34 -16.88
CA ALA A 414 -15.83 -10.36 -15.80
C ALA A 414 -15.14 -10.93 -14.55
N ASP A 415 -14.25 -10.17 -13.91
CA ASP A 415 -13.60 -10.56 -12.65
C ASP A 415 -13.99 -9.56 -11.56
N LEU A 416 -14.82 -9.99 -10.62
CA LEU A 416 -15.37 -9.19 -9.53
C LEU A 416 -14.42 -9.21 -8.33
N GLY A 417 -14.03 -8.03 -7.84
CA GLY A 417 -13.06 -7.88 -6.76
C GLY A 417 -11.69 -8.39 -7.20
N CYS A 418 -11.26 -7.98 -8.39
CA CYS A 418 -10.10 -8.59 -9.06
C CYS A 418 -8.78 -8.36 -8.30
N GLY A 419 -8.72 -7.37 -7.40
CA GLY A 419 -7.52 -6.93 -6.70
C GLY A 419 -6.39 -6.68 -7.68
N ARG A 420 -5.23 -7.30 -7.42
CA ARG A 420 -4.03 -7.20 -8.27
C ARG A 420 -4.10 -8.03 -9.57
N GLY A 421 -5.25 -8.62 -9.89
CA GLY A 421 -5.45 -9.44 -11.10
C GLY A 421 -4.94 -10.88 -10.98
N SER A 422 -4.78 -11.42 -9.77
CA SER A 422 -4.26 -12.77 -9.53
C SER A 422 -5.16 -13.87 -10.13
N ASN A 423 -6.47 -13.69 -10.07
CA ASN A 423 -7.44 -14.65 -10.60
C ASN A 423 -7.36 -14.73 -12.14
N MET A 424 -7.34 -13.57 -12.80
CA MET A 424 -7.06 -13.46 -14.24
C MET A 424 -5.70 -14.08 -14.61
N GLN A 425 -4.64 -13.82 -13.83
CA GLN A 425 -3.31 -14.38 -14.09
C GLN A 425 -3.31 -15.91 -14.05
N PHE A 426 -4.11 -16.50 -13.17
CA PHE A 426 -4.30 -17.95 -13.07
C PHE A 426 -5.13 -18.53 -14.22
N LEU A 427 -6.22 -17.86 -14.62
CA LEU A 427 -7.21 -18.38 -15.57
C LEU A 427 -6.88 -18.12 -17.03
N ALA A 428 -6.38 -16.93 -17.38
CA ALA A 428 -6.17 -16.54 -18.77
C ALA A 428 -5.25 -17.50 -19.58
N PRO A 429 -4.17 -18.08 -19.00
CA PRO A 429 -3.36 -19.08 -19.69
C PRO A 429 -4.07 -20.41 -19.96
N LEU A 430 -5.16 -20.70 -19.25
CA LEU A 430 -5.97 -21.91 -19.42
C LEU A 430 -7.07 -21.73 -20.47
N PHE A 431 -7.45 -20.49 -20.75
CA PHE A 431 -8.49 -20.17 -21.72
C PHE A 431 -7.89 -20.02 -23.12
N SER A 432 -8.55 -20.56 -24.14
CA SER A 432 -8.08 -20.54 -25.53
C SER A 432 -8.86 -19.55 -26.38
N GLY A 433 -8.19 -18.84 -27.29
CA GLY A 433 -8.83 -17.92 -28.24
C GLY A 433 -8.83 -16.48 -27.72
N LYS A 434 -9.43 -15.55 -28.48
CA LYS A 434 -9.46 -14.13 -28.11
C LYS A 434 -10.19 -13.92 -26.79
N GLN A 435 -9.57 -13.20 -25.87
CA GLN A 435 -10.13 -12.90 -24.55
C GLN A 435 -10.26 -11.38 -24.35
N HIS A 436 -11.38 -10.98 -23.77
CA HIS A 436 -11.62 -9.65 -23.26
C HIS A 436 -12.00 -9.72 -21.78
N TRP A 437 -11.12 -9.25 -20.92
CA TRP A 437 -11.29 -9.25 -19.47
C TRP A 437 -11.79 -7.89 -18.99
N MET A 438 -12.82 -7.91 -18.16
CA MET A 438 -13.43 -6.74 -17.54
C MET A 438 -13.19 -6.86 -16.03
N LEU A 439 -12.24 -6.09 -15.53
CA LEU A 439 -11.79 -6.18 -14.14
C LEU A 439 -12.54 -5.15 -13.29
N PHE A 440 -13.19 -5.60 -12.22
CA PHE A 440 -13.97 -4.74 -11.33
C PHE A 440 -13.32 -4.72 -9.94
N ASP A 441 -12.98 -3.53 -9.47
CA ASP A 441 -12.54 -3.32 -8.09
C ASP A 441 -12.88 -1.88 -7.67
N HIS A 442 -12.99 -1.65 -6.37
CA HIS A 442 -13.18 -0.32 -5.80
C HIS A 442 -11.85 0.44 -5.65
N ASP A 443 -10.72 -0.27 -5.69
CA ASP A 443 -9.38 0.31 -5.54
C ASP A 443 -8.70 0.55 -6.90
N ALA A 444 -8.55 1.83 -7.26
CA ALA A 444 -7.90 2.23 -8.50
C ALA A 444 -6.40 1.85 -8.56
N GLY A 445 -5.72 1.77 -7.41
CA GLY A 445 -4.32 1.33 -7.31
C GLY A 445 -4.18 -0.14 -7.67
N LEU A 446 -5.03 -1.00 -7.11
CA LEU A 446 -5.08 -2.42 -7.44
C LEU A 446 -5.40 -2.65 -8.92
N LEU A 447 -6.31 -1.86 -9.50
CA LEU A 447 -6.62 -1.92 -10.93
C LEU A 447 -5.45 -1.50 -11.82
N ARG A 448 -4.66 -0.49 -11.42
CA ARG A 448 -3.43 -0.12 -12.15
C ARG A 448 -2.42 -1.27 -12.14
N GLU A 449 -2.19 -1.89 -10.99
CA GLU A 449 -1.30 -3.05 -10.89
C GLU A 449 -1.78 -4.22 -11.75
N ALA A 450 -3.09 -4.53 -11.71
CA ALA A 450 -3.67 -5.58 -12.54
C ALA A 450 -3.44 -5.29 -14.04
N ARG A 451 -3.67 -4.06 -14.51
CA ARG A 451 -3.40 -3.65 -15.91
C ARG A 451 -1.93 -3.80 -16.30
N GLN A 452 -0.99 -3.46 -15.41
CA GLN A 452 0.44 -3.63 -15.70
C GLN A 452 0.82 -5.10 -15.87
N ARG A 453 0.26 -5.98 -15.03
CA ARG A 453 0.51 -7.43 -15.10
C ARG A 453 0.00 -8.04 -16.42
N VAL A 454 -1.12 -7.55 -16.94
CA VAL A 454 -1.70 -7.98 -18.23
C VAL A 454 -0.73 -7.89 -19.39
N LEU A 455 0.14 -6.87 -19.42
CA LEU A 455 1.07 -6.66 -20.53
C LEU A 455 1.97 -7.88 -20.81
N LYS A 456 2.23 -8.67 -19.77
CA LYS A 456 3.05 -9.89 -19.82
C LYS A 456 2.22 -11.18 -19.99
N LEU A 457 0.89 -11.10 -19.88
CA LEU A 457 0.01 -12.26 -19.94
C LEU A 457 -0.31 -12.67 -21.38
N ARG A 458 -0.43 -13.98 -21.58
CA ARG A 458 -0.80 -14.61 -22.84
C ARG A 458 -1.87 -15.67 -22.61
N ASP A 459 -2.68 -15.93 -23.62
CA ASP A 459 -3.66 -17.03 -23.63
C ASP A 459 -2.97 -18.40 -23.81
N ALA A 460 -3.76 -19.48 -23.84
CA ALA A 460 -3.26 -20.84 -24.09
C ALA A 460 -2.56 -21.05 -25.45
N ARG A 461 -2.60 -20.06 -26.36
CA ARG A 461 -1.97 -20.06 -27.69
C ARG A 461 -0.90 -18.98 -27.83
N GLU A 462 -0.39 -18.47 -26.72
CA GLU A 462 0.66 -17.44 -26.66
C GLU A 462 0.24 -16.09 -27.30
N GLN A 463 -1.06 -15.81 -27.40
CA GLN A 463 -1.60 -14.55 -27.92
C GLN A 463 -1.88 -13.55 -26.79
N PRO A 464 -1.72 -12.24 -27.03
CA PRO A 464 -2.06 -11.22 -26.03
C PRO A 464 -3.57 -11.22 -25.74
N ILE A 465 -3.92 -11.01 -24.47
CA ILE A 465 -5.31 -10.80 -24.04
C ILE A 465 -5.63 -9.30 -24.03
N SER A 466 -6.92 -8.95 -24.16
CA SER A 466 -7.38 -7.57 -24.00
C SER A 466 -8.07 -7.39 -22.66
N VAL A 467 -7.84 -6.24 -22.02
CA VAL A 467 -8.37 -5.94 -20.68
C VAL A 467 -8.92 -4.52 -20.66
N GLU A 468 -10.08 -4.36 -20.04
CA GLU A 468 -10.58 -3.11 -19.51
C GLU A 468 -10.82 -3.25 -18.00
N SER A 469 -10.97 -2.13 -17.31
CA SER A 469 -11.25 -2.17 -15.86
C SER A 469 -12.11 -1.00 -15.43
N HIS A 470 -12.87 -1.27 -14.38
CA HIS A 470 -13.95 -0.46 -13.89
C HIS A 470 -13.73 -0.26 -12.39
N CYS A 471 -13.37 0.98 -12.03
CA CYS A 471 -13.21 1.37 -10.63
C CYS A 471 -14.60 1.65 -10.04
N VAL A 472 -15.22 0.65 -9.42
CA VAL A 472 -16.61 0.70 -8.97
C VAL A 472 -16.80 0.00 -7.63
N SER A 473 -17.78 0.45 -6.85
CA SER A 473 -18.25 -0.31 -5.69
C SER A 473 -18.94 -1.59 -6.14
N LEU A 474 -18.69 -2.68 -5.42
CA LEU A 474 -19.39 -3.95 -5.64
C LEU A 474 -20.69 -4.04 -4.83
N ALA A 475 -21.09 -2.99 -4.10
CA ALA A 475 -22.34 -2.97 -3.33
C ALA A 475 -23.59 -3.21 -4.20
N THR A 476 -23.54 -2.81 -5.47
CA THR A 476 -24.59 -3.07 -6.46
C THR A 476 -24.02 -3.72 -7.71
N LEU A 477 -24.65 -4.78 -8.21
CA LEU A 477 -24.19 -5.54 -9.38
C LEU A 477 -24.74 -5.03 -10.73
N VAL A 478 -24.98 -3.72 -10.83
CA VAL A 478 -25.54 -3.10 -12.04
C VAL A 478 -24.44 -2.40 -12.83
N HIS A 479 -23.89 -3.09 -13.84
CA HIS A 479 -22.91 -2.50 -14.74
C HIS A 479 -23.06 -3.02 -16.18
N PRO A 480 -23.11 -2.16 -17.22
CA PRO A 480 -23.28 -2.59 -18.61
C PRO A 480 -22.23 -3.59 -19.11
N ALA A 481 -20.98 -3.46 -18.64
CA ALA A 481 -19.92 -4.41 -18.99
C ALA A 481 -20.15 -5.81 -18.40
N LEU A 482 -20.78 -5.91 -17.21
CA LEU A 482 -21.10 -7.19 -16.59
C LEU A 482 -22.16 -7.95 -17.39
N GLU A 483 -23.16 -7.25 -17.95
CA GLU A 483 -24.24 -7.83 -18.76
C GLU A 483 -23.75 -8.59 -20.01
N ASN A 484 -22.58 -8.19 -20.54
CA ASN A 484 -21.98 -8.76 -21.76
C ASN A 484 -20.98 -9.89 -21.48
N ALA A 485 -20.71 -10.20 -20.21
CA ALA A 485 -19.80 -11.29 -19.87
C ALA A 485 -20.39 -12.66 -20.25
N HIS A 486 -19.57 -13.57 -20.75
CA HIS A 486 -19.92 -14.99 -20.89
C HIS A 486 -19.65 -15.75 -19.58
N LEU A 487 -18.55 -15.40 -18.91
CA LEU A 487 -18.12 -16.00 -17.64
C LEU A 487 -17.88 -14.87 -16.63
N VAL A 488 -18.55 -14.95 -15.48
CA VAL A 488 -18.24 -14.13 -14.31
C VAL A 488 -17.29 -14.93 -13.42
N THR A 489 -16.30 -14.24 -12.86
CA THR A 489 -15.28 -14.83 -12.00
C THR A 489 -15.09 -13.97 -10.76
N ALA A 490 -14.69 -14.59 -9.65
CA ALA A 490 -14.29 -13.91 -8.43
C ALA A 490 -13.34 -14.81 -7.63
N SER A 491 -12.50 -14.23 -6.77
CA SER A 491 -11.59 -15.00 -5.90
C SER A 491 -11.52 -14.38 -4.51
N ALA A 492 -11.77 -15.17 -3.46
CA ALA A 492 -11.73 -14.71 -2.06
C ALA A 492 -12.55 -13.42 -1.82
N LEU A 493 -13.80 -13.41 -2.33
CA LEU A 493 -14.76 -12.29 -2.24
C LEU A 493 -15.98 -12.62 -1.37
N LEU A 494 -16.46 -13.88 -1.40
CA LEU A 494 -17.81 -14.22 -0.92
C LEU A 494 -17.99 -14.06 0.59
N ASP A 495 -16.94 -14.15 1.40
CA ASP A 495 -17.07 -13.98 2.84
C ASP A 495 -17.44 -12.56 3.26
N LEU A 496 -17.35 -11.60 2.33
CA LEU A 496 -17.70 -10.20 2.56
C LEU A 496 -19.15 -9.87 2.15
N VAL A 497 -19.83 -10.77 1.42
CA VAL A 497 -21.12 -10.47 0.78
C VAL A 497 -22.30 -10.92 1.63
N SER A 498 -23.42 -10.21 1.49
CA SER A 498 -24.71 -10.56 2.08
C SER A 498 -25.47 -11.60 1.26
N ARG A 499 -26.58 -12.10 1.80
CA ARG A 499 -27.49 -13.00 1.06
C ARG A 499 -28.12 -12.27 -0.12
N GLU A 500 -28.56 -11.04 0.11
CA GLU A 500 -29.19 -10.19 -0.90
C GLU A 500 -28.26 -10.01 -2.10
N TRP A 501 -26.97 -9.78 -1.84
CA TRP A 501 -25.94 -9.70 -2.88
C TRP A 501 -25.79 -11.00 -3.68
N ILE A 502 -25.81 -12.16 -3.01
CA ILE A 502 -25.77 -13.48 -3.68
C ILE A 502 -27.00 -13.65 -4.58
N ASP A 503 -28.19 -13.32 -4.09
CA ASP A 503 -29.44 -13.46 -4.84
C ASP A 503 -29.44 -12.54 -6.08
N GLU A 504 -28.89 -11.32 -5.97
CA GLU A 504 -28.68 -10.41 -7.09
C GLU A 504 -27.69 -10.98 -8.12
N LEU A 505 -26.54 -11.49 -7.68
CA LEU A 505 -25.55 -12.11 -8.58
C LEU A 505 -26.15 -13.29 -9.34
N VAL A 506 -26.83 -14.19 -8.63
CA VAL A 506 -27.47 -15.36 -9.22
C VAL A 506 -28.54 -14.93 -10.22
N SER A 507 -29.39 -13.97 -9.86
CA SER A 507 -30.42 -13.43 -10.75
C SER A 507 -29.82 -12.81 -12.00
N HIS A 508 -28.71 -12.08 -11.87
CA HIS A 508 -27.97 -11.50 -12.98
C HIS A 508 -27.42 -12.59 -13.91
N CYS A 509 -26.67 -13.56 -13.38
CA CYS A 509 -26.09 -14.63 -14.18
C CYS A 509 -27.17 -15.45 -14.90
N VAL A 510 -28.29 -15.76 -14.24
CA VAL A 510 -29.43 -16.49 -14.85
C VAL A 510 -30.05 -15.69 -15.99
N LYS A 511 -30.35 -14.40 -15.76
CA LYS A 511 -30.95 -13.51 -16.75
C LYS A 511 -30.09 -13.42 -18.02
N HIS A 512 -28.76 -13.38 -17.87
CA HIS A 512 -27.80 -13.23 -18.96
C HIS A 512 -27.20 -14.58 -19.42
N ARG A 513 -27.66 -15.72 -18.87
CA ARG A 513 -27.17 -17.08 -19.15
C ARG A 513 -25.65 -17.24 -19.03
N GLN A 514 -25.06 -16.59 -18.02
CA GLN A 514 -23.62 -16.57 -17.80
C GLN A 514 -23.18 -17.80 -17.00
N GLY A 515 -21.94 -18.24 -17.19
CA GLY A 515 -21.25 -19.11 -16.24
C GLY A 515 -20.68 -18.30 -15.08
N LEU A 516 -20.48 -18.94 -13.92
CA LEU A 516 -19.81 -18.36 -12.77
C LEU A 516 -18.70 -19.30 -12.26
N LEU A 517 -17.49 -18.79 -12.08
CA LEU A 517 -16.40 -19.47 -11.37
C LEU A 517 -15.94 -18.62 -10.19
N VAL A 518 -16.18 -19.11 -8.97
CA VAL A 518 -15.66 -18.48 -7.75
C VAL A 518 -14.58 -19.35 -7.13
N ALA A 519 -13.40 -18.78 -6.93
CA ALA A 519 -12.27 -19.45 -6.31
C ALA A 519 -12.03 -18.96 -4.87
N MET A 520 -11.37 -19.79 -4.05
CA MET A 520 -10.87 -19.41 -2.73
C MET A 520 -11.95 -18.83 -1.82
N SER A 521 -13.14 -19.41 -1.80
CA SER A 521 -14.19 -19.00 -0.84
C SER A 521 -13.84 -19.56 0.53
N VAL A 522 -13.54 -18.70 1.50
CA VAL A 522 -13.23 -19.16 2.86
C VAL A 522 -14.48 -19.82 3.48
N THR A 523 -14.26 -20.89 4.22
CA THR A 523 -15.31 -21.69 4.90
C THR A 523 -15.54 -21.25 6.34
N GLY A 524 -14.70 -20.36 6.85
CA GLY A 524 -14.68 -19.93 8.24
C GLY A 524 -13.96 -20.90 9.18
N GLU A 525 -13.41 -22.00 8.68
CA GLU A 525 -12.63 -22.95 9.48
C GLU A 525 -11.13 -22.75 9.31
N TRP A 526 -10.40 -22.75 10.42
CA TRP A 526 -8.95 -22.80 10.45
C TRP A 526 -8.47 -23.54 11.69
N TYR A 527 -7.28 -24.14 11.62
CA TYR A 527 -6.60 -24.75 12.76
C TYR A 527 -5.09 -24.76 12.54
N PHE A 528 -4.33 -24.81 13.64
CA PHE A 528 -2.89 -25.04 13.58
C PHE A 528 -2.59 -26.51 13.34
N THR A 529 -1.48 -26.79 12.67
CA THR A 529 -1.05 -28.16 12.37
C THR A 529 0.31 -28.48 12.98
N ASP A 530 0.56 -29.76 13.27
CA ASP A 530 1.88 -30.25 13.62
C ASP A 530 2.80 -30.38 12.37
N LEU A 531 4.01 -30.88 12.56
CA LEU A 531 4.99 -31.08 11.48
C LEU A 531 4.56 -32.13 10.45
N GLN A 532 3.65 -33.03 10.82
CA GLN A 532 3.04 -34.04 9.94
C GLN A 532 1.73 -33.52 9.32
N PHE A 533 1.40 -32.25 9.55
CA PHE A 533 0.21 -31.58 9.07
C PHE A 533 -1.10 -32.12 9.70
N GLY A 534 -1.01 -32.77 10.86
CA GLY A 534 -2.15 -33.17 11.68
C GLY A 534 -2.70 -31.99 12.49
N PRO A 535 -4.02 -31.90 12.74
CA PRO A 535 -4.62 -30.79 13.49
C PRO A 535 -4.17 -30.79 14.95
N LEU A 536 -3.84 -29.60 15.46
CA LEU A 536 -3.59 -29.37 16.88
C LEU A 536 -4.90 -29.00 17.57
N ASP A 537 -5.25 -29.74 18.63
CA ASP A 537 -6.41 -29.42 19.46
C ASP A 537 -6.01 -28.48 20.61
N SER A 538 -6.66 -27.33 20.67
CA SER A 538 -6.43 -26.28 21.66
C SER A 538 -7.74 -25.58 21.97
N ASP A 539 -8.13 -25.58 23.26
CA ASP A 539 -9.32 -24.86 23.71
C ASP A 539 -9.20 -23.34 23.45
N GLU A 540 -7.99 -22.78 23.54
CA GLU A 540 -7.73 -21.36 23.23
C GLU A 540 -7.94 -21.06 21.74
N ASP A 541 -7.48 -21.94 20.84
CA ASP A 541 -7.66 -21.74 19.41
C ASP A 541 -9.13 -21.87 19.01
N ARG A 542 -9.86 -22.83 19.60
CA ARG A 542 -11.30 -22.99 19.37
C ARG A 542 -12.08 -21.76 19.86
N TRP A 543 -11.73 -21.23 21.02
CA TRP A 543 -12.32 -19.99 21.53
C TRP A 543 -12.07 -18.79 20.62
N LEU A 544 -10.84 -18.63 20.09
CA LEU A 544 -10.51 -17.58 19.12
C LEU A 544 -11.24 -17.75 17.79
N LEU A 545 -11.34 -18.99 17.29
CA LEU A 545 -12.07 -19.33 16.07
C LEU A 545 -13.54 -18.93 16.19
N ASP A 546 -14.18 -19.16 17.33
CA ASP A 546 -15.59 -18.79 17.55
C ASP A 546 -15.79 -17.27 17.55
N LEU A 547 -14.87 -16.51 18.17
CA LEU A 547 -14.87 -15.05 18.10
C LEU A 547 -14.69 -14.54 16.66
N PHE A 548 -13.75 -15.13 15.93
CA PHE A 548 -13.49 -14.78 14.54
C PHE A 548 -14.68 -15.08 13.62
N LYS A 549 -15.30 -16.27 13.75
CA LYS A 549 -16.51 -16.65 13.00
C LYS A 549 -17.66 -15.67 13.25
N THR A 550 -17.82 -15.21 14.48
CA THR A 550 -18.81 -14.19 14.84
C THR A 550 -18.50 -12.85 14.19
N HIS A 551 -17.22 -12.44 14.20
CA HIS A 551 -16.77 -11.19 13.56
C HIS A 551 -16.95 -11.20 12.05
N GLN A 552 -16.78 -12.36 11.39
CA GLN A 552 -16.98 -12.51 9.95
C GLN A 552 -18.42 -12.25 9.49
N GLN A 553 -19.41 -12.34 10.39
CA GLN A 553 -20.82 -12.13 10.06
C GLN A 553 -21.30 -10.69 10.26
N ARG A 554 -20.39 -9.75 10.57
CA ARG A 554 -20.71 -8.32 10.66
C ARG A 554 -20.83 -7.71 9.25
N ASP A 555 -21.45 -6.55 9.16
CA ASP A 555 -21.45 -5.78 7.91
C ASP A 555 -20.01 -5.42 7.51
N LYS A 556 -19.62 -5.79 6.28
CA LYS A 556 -18.29 -5.52 5.69
C LYS A 556 -18.34 -4.50 4.56
N GLY A 557 -19.42 -3.72 4.46
CA GLY A 557 -19.65 -2.72 3.40
C GLY A 557 -20.50 -3.22 2.23
N LEU A 558 -20.94 -4.49 2.25
CA LEU A 558 -21.85 -5.12 1.28
C LEU A 558 -23.11 -5.68 1.95
N GLY A 559 -23.45 -5.15 3.14
CA GLY A 559 -24.49 -5.67 4.03
C GLY A 559 -23.94 -6.69 5.02
N ASN A 560 -24.84 -7.26 5.85
CA ASN A 560 -24.48 -8.29 6.83
C ASN A 560 -23.85 -9.50 6.14
N ALA A 561 -22.55 -9.67 6.32
CA ALA A 561 -21.80 -10.68 5.61
C ALA A 561 -22.20 -12.09 6.05
N LEU A 562 -22.23 -13.02 5.10
CA LEU A 562 -22.47 -14.44 5.39
C LEU A 562 -21.22 -15.16 5.93
N GLY A 563 -20.04 -14.53 5.82
CA GLY A 563 -18.76 -15.10 6.21
C GLY A 563 -18.54 -16.47 5.55
N GLY A 564 -18.06 -17.43 6.33
CA GLY A 564 -17.82 -18.81 5.88
C GLY A 564 -19.03 -19.56 5.28
N ASN A 565 -20.26 -19.07 5.50
CA ASN A 565 -21.47 -19.71 4.98
C ASN A 565 -21.76 -19.33 3.51
N ALA A 566 -21.15 -18.26 3.00
CA ALA A 566 -21.49 -17.67 1.70
C ALA A 566 -21.36 -18.66 0.52
N HIS A 567 -20.34 -19.52 0.54
CA HIS A 567 -20.12 -20.52 -0.50
C HIS A 567 -21.29 -21.50 -0.63
N GLY A 568 -21.78 -22.01 0.51
CA GLY A 568 -22.90 -22.96 0.53
C GLY A 568 -24.19 -22.33 0.04
N GLU A 569 -24.42 -21.07 0.41
CA GLU A 569 -25.58 -20.29 -0.02
C GLU A 569 -25.57 -20.01 -1.53
N LEU A 570 -24.43 -19.61 -2.07
CA LEU A 570 -24.25 -19.43 -3.51
C LEU A 570 -24.52 -20.73 -4.28
N ALA A 571 -23.95 -21.85 -3.81
CA ALA A 571 -24.16 -23.15 -4.42
C ALA A 571 -25.63 -23.57 -4.42
N HIS A 572 -26.33 -23.31 -3.30
CA HIS A 572 -27.75 -23.62 -3.17
C HIS A 572 -28.60 -22.76 -4.11
N ALA A 573 -28.36 -21.46 -4.16
CA ALA A 573 -29.09 -20.51 -5.01
C ALA A 573 -28.98 -20.86 -6.50
N PHE A 574 -27.78 -21.20 -7.00
CA PHE A 574 -27.63 -21.64 -8.40
C PHE A 574 -28.33 -22.98 -8.68
N LYS A 575 -28.26 -23.96 -7.76
CA LYS A 575 -28.95 -25.25 -7.92
C LYS A 575 -30.47 -25.05 -8.03
N GLN A 576 -31.05 -24.13 -7.26
CA GLN A 576 -32.48 -23.79 -7.36
C GLN A 576 -32.87 -23.21 -8.72
N GLN A 577 -31.95 -22.49 -9.38
CA GLN A 577 -32.16 -21.93 -10.73
C GLN A 577 -31.84 -22.93 -11.86
N GLY A 578 -31.58 -24.20 -11.53
CA GLY A 578 -31.33 -25.26 -12.52
C GLY A 578 -29.91 -25.27 -13.11
N TYR A 579 -28.97 -24.53 -12.52
CA TYR A 579 -27.57 -24.57 -12.94
C TYR A 579 -26.89 -25.88 -12.52
N ARG A 580 -25.92 -26.32 -13.32
CA ARG A 580 -25.01 -27.40 -12.93
C ARG A 580 -23.90 -26.81 -12.07
N VAL A 581 -23.90 -27.15 -10.79
CA VAL A 581 -22.93 -26.67 -9.81
C VAL A 581 -21.92 -27.77 -9.49
N SER A 582 -20.64 -27.46 -9.63
CA SER A 582 -19.51 -28.30 -9.23
C SER A 582 -18.68 -27.59 -8.17
N GLU A 583 -18.27 -28.32 -7.14
CA GLU A 583 -17.55 -27.78 -5.98
C GLU A 583 -16.22 -28.54 -5.80
N ALA A 584 -15.21 -27.88 -5.25
CA ALA A 584 -13.94 -28.51 -4.88
C ALA A 584 -13.40 -27.93 -3.56
N ASP A 585 -12.92 -28.80 -2.68
CA ASP A 585 -12.22 -28.36 -1.47
C ASP A 585 -10.79 -27.94 -1.83
N THR A 586 -10.44 -26.70 -1.49
CA THR A 586 -9.22 -26.02 -1.94
C THR A 586 -8.50 -25.32 -0.78
N PRO A 587 -8.31 -25.97 0.38
CA PRO A 587 -7.80 -25.31 1.58
C PRO A 587 -6.36 -24.85 1.40
N TRP A 588 -6.01 -23.75 2.07
CA TRP A 588 -4.62 -23.39 2.24
C TRP A 588 -3.95 -24.38 3.19
N GLN A 589 -2.77 -24.84 2.79
CA GLN A 589 -1.95 -25.75 3.59
C GLN A 589 -0.58 -25.14 3.84
N LEU A 590 -0.50 -24.28 4.86
CA LEU A 590 0.72 -23.56 5.20
C LEU A 590 1.57 -24.46 6.11
N LYS A 591 2.63 -25.06 5.55
CA LYS A 591 3.47 -26.02 6.27
C LYS A 591 4.52 -25.31 7.13
N ALA A 592 4.69 -25.77 8.37
CA ALA A 592 5.73 -25.25 9.29
C ALA A 592 7.15 -25.29 8.69
N SER A 593 7.40 -26.30 7.87
CA SER A 593 8.68 -26.53 7.19
C SER A 593 8.96 -25.57 6.04
N ASP A 594 7.96 -24.83 5.56
CA ASP A 594 8.11 -23.90 4.44
C ASP A 594 8.31 -22.47 4.97
N PRO A 595 9.55 -21.93 4.92
CA PRO A 595 9.82 -20.58 5.40
C PRO A 595 9.14 -19.49 4.56
N ALA A 596 8.80 -19.76 3.29
CA ALA A 596 8.22 -18.77 2.39
C ALA A 596 6.80 -18.34 2.80
N VAL A 597 6.05 -19.23 3.47
CA VAL A 597 4.67 -18.96 3.93
C VAL A 597 4.61 -18.38 5.34
N ARG A 598 5.73 -18.28 6.07
CA ARG A 598 5.75 -17.74 7.44
C ARG A 598 5.23 -16.29 7.53
N PRO A 599 5.56 -15.36 6.62
CA PRO A 599 4.99 -14.02 6.67
C PRO A 599 3.46 -14.03 6.55
N LEU A 600 2.90 -14.91 5.71
CA LEU A 600 1.45 -15.09 5.60
C LEU A 600 0.85 -15.67 6.89
N MET A 601 1.51 -16.66 7.51
CA MET A 601 1.07 -17.21 8.81
C MET A 601 1.03 -16.13 9.89
N HIS A 602 2.05 -15.27 9.97
CA HIS A 602 2.08 -14.16 10.93
C HIS A 602 0.96 -13.14 10.68
N ALA A 603 0.73 -12.81 9.41
CA ALA A 603 -0.36 -11.92 9.01
C ALA A 603 -1.73 -12.50 9.38
N LEU A 604 -1.95 -13.80 9.16
CA LEU A 604 -3.18 -14.50 9.57
C LEU A 604 -3.40 -14.45 11.08
N ILE A 605 -2.39 -14.83 11.87
CA ILE A 605 -2.49 -14.83 13.35
C ILE A 605 -2.81 -13.42 13.87
N SER A 606 -2.15 -12.40 13.32
CA SER A 606 -2.36 -11.01 13.70
C SER A 606 -3.76 -10.53 13.32
N GLY A 607 -4.25 -10.89 12.12
CA GLY A 607 -5.59 -10.57 11.66
C GLY A 607 -6.69 -11.23 12.51
N TRP A 608 -6.52 -12.50 12.85
CA TRP A 608 -7.44 -13.21 13.74
C TRP A 608 -7.47 -12.61 15.14
N ALA A 609 -6.31 -12.25 15.69
CA ALA A 609 -6.21 -11.57 16.98
C ALA A 609 -6.95 -10.22 16.95
N ALA A 610 -6.71 -9.39 15.93
CA ALA A 610 -7.36 -8.08 15.79
C ALA A 610 -8.90 -8.21 15.72
N ALA A 611 -9.39 -9.11 14.86
CA ALA A 611 -10.82 -9.39 14.74
C ALA A 611 -11.43 -9.88 16.06
N ALA A 612 -10.72 -10.73 16.80
CA ALA A 612 -11.15 -11.20 18.10
C ALA A 612 -11.16 -10.11 19.17
N VAL A 613 -10.20 -9.18 19.16
CA VAL A 613 -10.16 -8.03 20.09
C VAL A 613 -11.36 -7.12 19.83
N GLU A 614 -11.70 -6.86 18.58
CA GLU A 614 -12.91 -6.08 18.23
C GLU A 614 -14.20 -6.76 18.70
N GLN A 615 -14.23 -8.09 18.66
CA GLN A 615 -15.39 -8.88 19.10
C GLN A 615 -15.49 -8.99 20.63
N ALA A 616 -14.36 -9.05 21.33
CA ALA A 616 -14.28 -9.16 22.78
C ALA A 616 -13.22 -8.22 23.37
N PRO A 617 -13.47 -6.88 23.41
CA PRO A 617 -12.47 -5.91 23.87
C PRO A 617 -12.00 -6.16 25.31
N GLY A 618 -12.87 -6.65 26.18
CA GLY A 618 -12.54 -7.01 27.57
C GLY A 618 -11.57 -8.19 27.71
N ALA A 619 -11.30 -8.93 26.63
CA ALA A 619 -10.36 -10.05 26.60
C ALA A 619 -9.06 -9.71 25.85
N ALA A 620 -8.81 -8.43 25.52
CA ALA A 620 -7.67 -8.01 24.69
C ALA A 620 -6.32 -8.58 25.16
N THR A 621 -6.02 -8.49 26.46
CA THR A 621 -4.76 -9.02 27.03
C THR A 621 -4.62 -10.53 26.84
N ARG A 622 -5.71 -11.30 26.94
CA ARG A 622 -5.68 -12.76 26.69
C ARG A 622 -5.43 -13.06 25.21
N ILE A 623 -6.05 -12.28 24.32
CA ILE A 623 -5.89 -12.42 22.87
C ILE A 623 -4.47 -12.06 22.44
N ASP A 624 -3.88 -11.01 23.01
CA ASP A 624 -2.47 -10.65 22.77
C ASP A 624 -1.53 -11.77 23.22
N GLN A 625 -1.76 -12.37 24.40
CA GLN A 625 -0.96 -13.51 24.86
C GLN A 625 -1.08 -14.73 23.95
N TRP A 626 -2.28 -15.02 23.43
CA TRP A 626 -2.50 -16.06 22.45
C TRP A 626 -1.75 -15.77 21.14
N ARG A 627 -1.86 -14.55 20.61
CA ARG A 627 -1.17 -14.09 19.40
C ARG A 627 0.33 -14.28 19.54
N ASP A 628 0.92 -13.75 20.60
CA ASP A 628 2.36 -13.79 20.84
C ASP A 628 2.86 -15.22 21.08
N GLY A 629 2.02 -16.08 21.67
CA GLY A 629 2.29 -17.52 21.79
C GLY A 629 2.35 -18.21 20.43
N ARG A 630 1.34 -18.02 19.58
CA ARG A 630 1.27 -18.66 18.26
C ARG A 630 2.31 -18.12 17.28
N GLN A 631 2.60 -16.82 17.32
CA GLN A 631 3.69 -16.23 16.53
C GLN A 631 5.05 -16.83 16.91
N ARG A 632 5.32 -17.06 18.21
CA ARG A 632 6.54 -17.77 18.65
C ARG A 632 6.59 -19.20 18.11
N SER A 633 5.50 -19.95 18.19
CA SER A 633 5.45 -21.32 17.63
C SER A 633 5.73 -21.36 16.13
N VAL A 634 5.22 -20.40 15.35
CA VAL A 634 5.52 -20.25 13.91
C VAL A 634 6.99 -19.90 13.68
N ASN A 635 7.57 -19.00 14.48
CA ASN A 635 8.99 -18.63 14.39
C ASN A 635 9.92 -19.79 14.70
N GLU A 636 9.56 -20.63 15.66
CA GLU A 636 10.26 -21.86 16.00
C GLU A 636 10.09 -22.95 14.92
N GLY A 637 9.21 -22.75 13.94
CA GLY A 637 8.89 -23.73 12.91
C GLY A 637 8.20 -24.97 13.46
N SER A 638 7.51 -24.84 14.60
CA SER A 638 6.88 -25.95 15.32
C SER A 638 5.43 -26.21 14.90
N VAL A 639 4.78 -25.25 14.25
CA VAL A 639 3.38 -25.34 13.83
C VAL A 639 3.16 -24.81 12.41
N GLY A 640 2.28 -25.46 11.67
CA GLY A 640 1.71 -24.97 10.41
C GLY A 640 0.29 -24.41 10.63
N ILE A 641 -0.35 -24.00 9.54
CA ILE A 641 -1.73 -23.50 9.54
C ILE A 641 -2.50 -24.13 8.39
N TRP A 642 -3.71 -24.60 8.69
CA TRP A 642 -4.71 -24.97 7.70
C TRP A 642 -5.85 -23.95 7.70
N VAL A 643 -6.27 -23.49 6.52
CA VAL A 643 -7.44 -22.60 6.37
C VAL A 643 -8.35 -23.16 5.29
N GLY A 644 -9.60 -23.43 5.65
CA GLY A 644 -10.57 -24.06 4.77
C GLY A 644 -11.06 -23.09 3.70
N HIS A 645 -10.87 -23.46 2.44
CA HIS A 645 -11.42 -22.78 1.30
C HIS A 645 -12.10 -23.77 0.35
N ARG A 646 -13.05 -23.28 -0.46
CA ARG A 646 -13.73 -24.04 -1.50
C ARG A 646 -13.88 -23.23 -2.77
N ASP A 647 -13.84 -23.92 -3.90
CA ASP A 647 -14.07 -23.36 -5.23
C ASP A 647 -15.39 -23.87 -5.79
N LEU A 648 -16.08 -23.03 -6.58
CA LEU A 648 -17.39 -23.30 -7.14
C LEU A 648 -17.44 -22.91 -8.62
N LEU A 649 -17.92 -23.83 -9.46
CA LEU A 649 -18.27 -23.58 -10.86
C LEU A 649 -19.77 -23.82 -11.04
N ALA A 650 -20.51 -22.79 -11.44
CA ALA A 650 -21.92 -22.88 -11.82
C ALA A 650 -22.06 -22.59 -13.32
N LEU A 651 -22.62 -23.55 -14.06
CA LEU A 651 -22.84 -23.42 -15.51
C LEU A 651 -24.33 -23.55 -15.85
N PRO A 652 -24.85 -22.79 -16.83
CA PRO A 652 -26.20 -22.99 -17.34
C PRO A 652 -26.42 -24.44 -17.79
N ALA A 653 -27.66 -24.95 -17.64
CA ALA A 653 -28.04 -26.22 -18.23
C ALA A 653 -27.96 -26.14 -19.76
N VAL A 654 -27.50 -27.22 -20.41
CA VAL A 654 -27.52 -27.32 -21.88
C VAL A 654 -28.96 -27.55 -22.29
N GLU A 655 -29.50 -26.73 -23.20
CA GLU A 655 -30.81 -27.01 -23.81
C GLU A 655 -30.73 -28.38 -24.53
N ALA A 656 -31.70 -29.25 -24.22
CA ALA A 656 -31.80 -30.60 -24.76
C ALA A 656 -32.26 -30.59 -26.23
#